data_AF-A0A8W8IZL3-F1
#
_entry.id   AF-A0A8W8IZL3-F1
#
_cell.length_a   1.000
_cell.length_b   1.000
_cell.length_c   1.000
_cell.angle_alpha   90.00
_cell.angle_beta   90.00
_cell.angle_gamma   90.00
#
_symmetry.space_group_name_H-M   'P 1'
#
loop_
_entity.id
_entity.type
_entity.pdbx_description
1 polymer ?
#
loop_
_entity_poly.entity_id
_entity_poly.type
_entity_poly.pdbx_seq_one_letter_code
_entity_poly.pdbx_strand_id
1 'polypeptide(L)'
;MTSTASPHWEVVGKGKKSKIPTPVSRGERKKLVDGMPKVEHYAPALQESSTLFNVFLEKERKQQQANAQAKAESKDSSKTNGHANASKKPAQPKKKVQKTEPEKKKPTDFLSAVAEIKKDDLESALAITKVSFPGNIEVWLKDLASLLSIKLEQCPEPDPVMKNKPKDFPMCHLTNKCQDLIKSVIREASVETLEHLLYHSITTMLSEMNKGNSSYGYRIFIQLLVYSKPSIALTKTQQYLELLTTHQNKLPRCLSILWCLGVGGNKDFRSGLRVWMEVMMPMLKSRPVAPYCVDYLEELFRTHTDMKKLSGEMSLKEYFFLVDMIFNDQNLPKDLAKKLQTLYPKLKKIALSNDKTHGFRQVFPSYLTRITPGSSRTMKAEILPCLVDCLTSDKQCFAVWCQMYTKHLPQSSVLLNYLAQNWDKVGSRLDKKLFQSTLRSFSITNEELATQGRNSMDGYQECVTVCKDLLQKMEQTHFPWFWVMFLLISTLSAIIAYDIYSSKTFKASRTVRFLEDYGILAFMEQVWSKLSHYTMIAYSWLRVNVPLYTEKAVNTVSPYMALGWTKVSAGAQYLWEVSTPQRQWLYIKLLQLTEQVYNLSPQLWSDISDYILLSWDFLRDKTYLIWTSAVQLFFTSCKWIEKEVLLGQYTPDVLQQFFRSTISLVQKFNSFCCTVVL
;
A
#
# COMPACT_ATOMS: atom_id res chain seq x y z
N MET A 1 -78.82 3.09 -13.09
CA MET A 1 -79.71 3.24 -14.26
C MET A 1 -80.44 4.55 -14.04
N THR A 2 -80.39 5.58 -14.89
CA THR A 2 -80.03 5.65 -16.32
C THR A 2 -79.13 6.87 -16.67
N SER A 3 -78.25 6.65 -17.65
CA SER A 3 -77.81 7.52 -18.75
C SER A 3 -78.13 9.03 -18.72
N THR A 4 -77.14 9.94 -18.62
CA THR A 4 -76.19 10.44 -19.67
C THR A 4 -76.77 11.43 -20.69
N ALA A 5 -76.24 12.66 -20.71
CA ALA A 5 -76.06 13.48 -21.92
C ALA A 5 -74.96 14.55 -21.73
N SER A 6 -74.05 14.68 -22.71
CA SER A 6 -73.10 15.79 -22.94
C SER A 6 -72.72 15.75 -24.42
N PRO A 7 -72.65 16.89 -25.15
CA PRO A 7 -71.41 17.70 -25.29
C PRO A 7 -71.74 19.24 -25.37
N HIS A 8 -70.99 20.21 -25.95
CA HIS A 8 -69.76 20.25 -26.77
C HIS A 8 -69.00 21.61 -26.63
N TRP A 9 -67.71 21.55 -26.25
CA TRP A 9 -66.53 22.42 -26.56
C TRP A 9 -66.59 23.94 -26.88
N GLU A 10 -65.59 24.68 -26.34
CA GLU A 10 -64.68 25.56 -27.13
C GLU A 10 -63.29 25.75 -26.44
N VAL A 11 -62.27 26.21 -27.19
CA VAL A 11 -60.82 26.37 -26.88
C VAL A 11 -60.27 27.53 -27.75
N VAL A 12 -59.19 28.30 -27.52
CA VAL A 12 -57.90 28.14 -26.79
C VAL A 12 -57.34 29.51 -26.36
N GLY A 13 -56.49 29.61 -25.32
CA GLY A 13 -55.65 30.80 -25.10
C GLY A 13 -54.48 30.64 -24.11
N LYS A 14 -53.22 30.73 -24.57
CA LYS A 14 -52.01 30.76 -23.71
C LYS A 14 -51.55 32.21 -23.45
N GLY A 15 -51.23 32.58 -22.19
CA GLY A 15 -50.62 33.89 -21.91
C GLY A 15 -50.15 34.20 -20.48
N LYS A 16 -48.84 33.99 -20.22
CA LYS A 16 -47.96 34.69 -19.24
C LYS A 16 -48.33 34.83 -17.74
N LYS A 17 -47.46 34.24 -16.90
CA LYS A 17 -46.94 34.70 -15.58
C LYS A 17 -47.94 35.29 -14.56
N SER A 18 -48.34 34.51 -13.55
CA SER A 18 -48.86 35.03 -12.27
C SER A 18 -47.78 35.05 -11.16
N LYS A 19 -47.97 35.93 -10.17
CA LYS A 19 -47.08 36.12 -9.00
C LYS A 19 -47.56 35.30 -7.80
N ILE A 20 -46.64 35.11 -6.85
CA ILE A 20 -46.82 34.49 -5.53
C ILE A 20 -48.01 35.12 -4.77
N PRO A 21 -48.92 34.32 -4.15
CA PRO A 21 -49.90 34.82 -3.19
C PRO A 21 -49.26 35.08 -1.81
N THR A 22 -49.58 36.22 -1.20
CA THR A 22 -49.16 36.58 0.17
C THR A 22 -49.86 35.75 1.25
N PRO A 23 -49.19 35.34 2.34
CA PRO A 23 -49.81 34.60 3.43
C PRO A 23 -50.67 35.47 4.35
N VAL A 24 -51.76 34.88 4.84
CA VAL A 24 -52.75 35.51 5.74
C VAL A 24 -52.16 35.90 7.09
N SER A 25 -52.68 37.00 7.68
CA SER A 25 -52.20 37.59 8.92
C SER A 25 -52.41 36.71 10.16
N ARG A 26 -51.50 36.86 11.13
CA ARG A 26 -51.43 36.08 12.39
C ARG A 26 -52.63 36.31 13.33
N GLY A 27 -53.47 37.31 13.07
CA GLY A 27 -54.62 37.66 13.91
C GLY A 27 -55.82 36.72 13.79
N GLU A 28 -56.15 36.25 12.58
CA GLU A 28 -57.38 35.49 12.34
C GLU A 28 -57.31 34.06 12.89
N ARG A 29 -56.11 33.46 12.95
CA ARG A 29 -55.91 32.13 13.55
C ARG A 29 -56.15 32.09 15.06
N LYS A 30 -56.11 33.20 15.78
CA LYS A 30 -56.40 33.21 17.23
C LYS A 30 -57.89 33.06 17.53
N LYS A 31 -58.77 33.70 16.74
CA LYS A 31 -60.23 33.65 16.95
C LYS A 31 -60.86 32.28 16.68
N LEU A 32 -60.15 31.37 16.01
CA LEU A 32 -60.64 30.02 15.69
C LEU A 32 -60.32 28.97 16.78
N VAL A 33 -59.50 29.30 17.78
CA VAL A 33 -59.02 28.35 18.81
C VAL A 33 -59.80 28.47 20.12
N ASP A 34 -60.35 29.64 20.44
CA ASP A 34 -61.09 29.89 21.70
C ASP A 34 -62.50 29.28 21.74
N GLY A 35 -62.92 28.54 20.69
CA GLY A 35 -64.30 28.06 20.49
C GLY A 35 -64.56 26.57 20.73
N MET A 36 -63.61 25.78 21.25
CA MET A 36 -63.79 24.33 21.45
C MET A 36 -64.02 23.95 22.92
N PRO A 37 -65.00 23.08 23.23
CA PRO A 37 -65.33 22.70 24.61
C PRO A 37 -64.28 21.75 25.21
N LYS A 38 -64.01 21.92 26.51
CA LYS A 38 -63.14 21.03 27.29
C LYS A 38 -63.96 19.91 27.91
N VAL A 39 -63.42 18.69 27.89
CA VAL A 39 -63.96 17.53 28.63
C VAL A 39 -63.34 17.50 30.02
N GLU A 40 -64.17 17.30 31.05
CA GLU A 40 -63.72 17.12 32.43
C GLU A 40 -63.19 15.70 32.68
N HIS A 41 -62.09 15.59 33.42
CA HIS A 41 -61.59 14.31 33.93
C HIS A 41 -62.11 14.05 35.35
N TYR A 42 -62.83 12.95 35.53
CA TYR A 42 -63.15 12.38 36.85
C TYR A 42 -62.32 11.12 37.12
N ALA A 43 -62.19 10.79 38.41
CA ALA A 43 -61.46 9.68 39.04
C ALA A 43 -59.94 9.87 39.24
N PRO A 44 -59.40 9.53 40.43
CA PRO A 44 -57.99 9.75 40.78
C PRO A 44 -57.08 8.68 40.16
N ALA A 45 -55.91 9.10 39.68
CA ALA A 45 -54.90 8.19 39.16
C ALA A 45 -54.34 7.28 40.25
N LEU A 46 -54.27 5.97 39.97
CA LEU A 46 -53.42 5.04 40.71
C LEU A 46 -51.95 5.51 40.62
N GLN A 47 -51.19 5.39 41.71
CA GLN A 47 -49.75 5.66 41.68
C GLN A 47 -49.02 4.59 40.86
N GLU A 48 -48.77 4.87 39.59
CA GLU A 48 -47.81 4.11 38.80
C GLU A 48 -46.39 4.34 39.32
N SER A 49 -45.64 3.26 39.56
CA SER A 49 -44.21 3.34 39.89
C SER A 49 -43.46 3.96 38.71
N SER A 50 -42.75 5.08 38.95
CA SER A 50 -42.02 5.81 37.92
C SER A 50 -40.90 4.99 37.28
N THR A 51 -41.20 4.40 36.11
CA THR A 51 -40.18 3.73 35.29
C THR A 51 -39.24 4.77 34.65
N LEU A 52 -37.98 4.37 34.40
CA LEU A 52 -36.97 5.23 33.75
C LEU A 52 -37.42 5.74 32.37
N PHE A 53 -38.28 4.99 31.68
CA PHE A 53 -38.90 5.40 30.41
C PHE A 53 -39.76 6.66 30.55
N ASN A 54 -40.52 6.79 31.65
CA ASN A 54 -41.31 8.01 31.92
C ASN A 54 -40.39 9.21 32.18
N VAL A 55 -39.25 9.03 32.85
CA VAL A 55 -38.22 10.08 33.02
C VAL A 55 -37.61 10.50 31.68
N PHE A 56 -37.39 9.55 30.76
CA PHE A 56 -36.91 9.83 29.40
C PHE A 56 -37.94 10.64 28.59
N LEU A 57 -39.19 10.18 28.53
CA LEU A 57 -40.30 10.90 27.87
C LEU A 57 -40.49 12.31 28.44
N GLU A 58 -40.39 12.46 29.77
CA GLU A 58 -40.53 13.77 30.40
C GLU A 58 -39.33 14.69 30.11
N LYS A 59 -38.10 14.15 30.06
CA LYS A 59 -36.89 14.88 29.61
C LYS A 59 -36.99 15.31 28.15
N GLU A 60 -37.50 14.44 27.28
CA GLU A 60 -37.73 14.74 25.86
C GLU A 60 -38.83 15.80 25.67
N ARG A 61 -39.95 15.70 26.39
CA ARG A 61 -41.03 16.70 26.38
C ARG A 61 -40.57 18.06 26.90
N LYS A 62 -39.77 18.09 27.98
CA LYS A 62 -39.12 19.30 28.50
C LYS A 62 -38.14 19.90 27.48
N GLN A 63 -37.39 19.07 26.75
CA GLN A 63 -36.45 19.53 25.72
C GLN A 63 -37.18 20.08 24.47
N GLN A 64 -38.32 19.51 24.08
CA GLN A 64 -39.18 20.07 23.02
C GLN A 64 -39.77 21.43 23.43
N GLN A 65 -40.20 21.59 24.68
CA GLN A 65 -40.68 22.87 25.22
C GLN A 65 -39.57 23.94 25.28
N ALA A 66 -38.37 23.59 25.74
CA ALA A 66 -37.22 24.50 25.77
C ALA A 66 -36.81 24.96 24.34
N ASN A 67 -36.80 24.03 23.36
CA ASN A 67 -36.52 24.38 21.96
C ASN A 67 -37.62 25.26 21.32
N ALA A 68 -38.87 25.17 21.80
CA ALA A 68 -39.94 26.06 21.37
C ALA A 68 -39.79 27.48 21.96
N GLN A 69 -39.34 27.60 23.22
CA GLN A 69 -39.05 28.90 23.86
C GLN A 69 -37.81 29.57 23.25
N ALA A 70 -36.71 28.85 23.02
CA ALA A 70 -35.51 29.40 22.38
C ALA A 70 -35.77 29.94 20.96
N LYS A 71 -36.75 29.38 20.23
CA LYS A 71 -37.22 29.91 18.93
C LYS A 71 -38.09 31.16 19.03
N ALA A 72 -38.62 31.50 20.22
CA ALA A 72 -39.38 32.73 20.45
C ALA A 72 -38.47 33.91 20.81
N GLU A 73 -37.39 33.65 21.55
CA GLU A 73 -36.47 34.69 22.06
C GLU A 73 -35.49 35.21 20.99
N SER A 74 -35.19 34.42 19.95
CA SER A 74 -34.23 34.78 18.89
C SER A 74 -34.77 35.78 17.85
N LYS A 75 -35.74 36.62 18.19
CA LYS A 75 -36.38 37.55 17.24
C LYS A 75 -36.37 39.03 17.63
N ASP A 76 -35.72 39.40 18.74
CA ASP A 76 -35.64 40.80 19.17
C ASP A 76 -34.23 41.19 19.64
N SER A 77 -33.38 41.58 18.68
CA SER A 77 -32.24 42.48 18.92
C SER A 77 -31.64 42.96 17.60
N SER A 78 -31.80 44.24 17.28
CA SER A 78 -30.93 44.91 16.32
C SER A 78 -30.78 46.40 16.65
N LYS A 79 -29.52 46.85 16.64
CA LYS A 79 -28.99 48.22 16.38
C LYS A 79 -28.21 48.94 17.50
N THR A 80 -26.90 49.01 17.22
CA THR A 80 -25.98 50.17 17.26
C THR A 80 -25.22 50.59 18.52
N ASN A 81 -23.99 51.05 18.26
CA ASN A 81 -22.88 51.33 19.17
C ASN A 81 -22.83 52.80 19.64
N GLY A 82 -22.08 53.10 20.71
CA GLY A 82 -21.66 54.49 21.01
C GLY A 82 -20.83 54.73 22.27
N HIS A 83 -19.50 54.63 22.15
CA HIS A 83 -18.42 55.34 22.89
C HIS A 83 -18.33 55.43 24.44
N ALA A 84 -17.06 55.54 24.87
CA ALA A 84 -16.54 55.49 26.24
C ALA A 84 -16.69 56.76 27.09
N ASN A 85 -16.67 56.63 28.43
CA ASN A 85 -15.56 57.16 29.26
C ASN A 85 -15.52 56.61 30.70
N ALA A 86 -14.43 56.89 31.43
CA ALA A 86 -14.07 56.26 32.72
C ALA A 86 -14.54 57.02 33.99
N SER A 87 -14.73 56.31 35.12
CA SER A 87 -14.52 56.83 36.49
C SER A 87 -14.53 55.71 37.58
N LYS A 88 -14.20 56.07 38.83
CA LYS A 88 -13.66 55.20 39.91
C LYS A 88 -14.70 54.59 40.88
N LYS A 89 -14.26 53.56 41.64
CA LYS A 89 -14.80 52.93 42.89
C LYS A 89 -15.27 53.95 43.98
N PRO A 90 -16.00 53.59 45.09
CA PRO A 90 -16.04 52.26 45.77
C PRO A 90 -17.37 51.77 46.46
N ALA A 91 -17.30 50.56 47.05
CA ALA A 91 -17.98 50.04 48.28
C ALA A 91 -19.50 49.67 48.32
N GLN A 92 -19.78 48.35 48.29
CA GLN A 92 -20.50 47.47 49.27
C GLN A 92 -21.54 48.00 50.29
N PRO A 93 -22.39 47.13 50.92
CA PRO A 93 -22.78 45.73 50.60
C PRO A 93 -24.30 45.43 50.71
N LYS A 94 -24.81 44.40 50.01
CA LYS A 94 -26.06 43.69 50.43
C LYS A 94 -25.92 42.17 50.35
N LYS A 95 -26.46 41.54 51.41
CA LYS A 95 -26.29 40.15 51.87
C LYS A 95 -26.41 39.07 50.78
N LYS A 96 -25.51 38.08 50.83
CA LYS A 96 -25.70 36.77 50.21
C LYS A 96 -26.93 36.08 50.82
N VAL A 97 -27.87 35.66 49.98
CA VAL A 97 -28.71 34.50 50.27
C VAL A 97 -28.07 33.33 49.52
N GLN A 98 -27.69 32.27 50.23
CA GLN A 98 -27.20 31.05 49.61
C GLN A 98 -28.35 30.38 48.85
N LYS A 99 -28.32 30.43 47.52
CA LYS A 99 -28.87 29.33 46.74
C LYS A 99 -27.84 28.22 46.76
N THR A 100 -28.20 27.08 47.33
CA THR A 100 -27.46 25.83 47.19
C THR A 100 -27.44 25.46 45.70
N GLU A 101 -26.30 25.70 45.06
CA GLU A 101 -26.00 25.15 43.74
C GLU A 101 -25.87 23.62 43.91
N PRO A 102 -26.51 22.79 43.07
CA PRO A 102 -26.38 21.34 43.20
C PRO A 102 -24.93 20.93 42.97
N GLU A 103 -24.39 20.08 43.85
CA GLU A 103 -23.00 19.64 43.78
C GLU A 103 -22.68 19.07 42.39
N LYS A 104 -21.78 19.75 41.67
CA LYS A 104 -21.09 19.15 40.54
C LYS A 104 -20.18 18.05 41.10
N LYS A 105 -20.66 16.80 41.03
CA LYS A 105 -19.84 15.61 41.28
C LYS A 105 -18.52 15.76 40.50
N LYS A 106 -17.41 15.44 41.18
CA LYS A 106 -16.09 15.45 40.53
C LYS A 106 -16.12 14.50 39.32
N PRO A 107 -15.42 14.81 38.21
CA PRO A 107 -15.36 13.91 37.06
C PRO A 107 -14.83 12.53 37.49
N THR A 108 -15.68 11.50 37.39
CA THR A 108 -15.28 10.13 37.69
C THR A 108 -14.31 9.65 36.60
N ASP A 109 -13.25 8.95 37.00
CA ASP A 109 -12.37 8.30 36.02
C ASP A 109 -13.11 7.21 35.24
N PHE A 110 -12.84 7.11 33.94
CA PHE A 110 -13.51 6.18 33.03
C PHE A 110 -13.38 4.72 33.48
N LEU A 111 -12.21 4.30 33.97
CA LEU A 111 -11.99 2.90 34.36
C LEU A 111 -12.82 2.53 35.59
N SER A 112 -12.97 3.47 36.54
CA SER A 112 -13.81 3.28 37.72
C SER A 112 -15.30 3.22 37.32
N ALA A 113 -15.76 4.16 36.50
CA ALA A 113 -17.16 4.23 36.08
C ALA A 113 -17.60 3.01 35.25
N VAL A 114 -16.74 2.45 34.40
CA VAL A 114 -17.05 1.22 33.65
C VAL A 114 -17.07 -0.01 34.56
N ALA A 115 -16.20 -0.08 35.57
CA ALA A 115 -16.17 -1.20 36.53
C ALA A 115 -17.45 -1.29 37.39
N GLU A 116 -18.15 -0.17 37.59
CA GLU A 116 -19.47 -0.15 38.27
C GLU A 116 -20.62 -0.73 37.43
N ILE A 117 -20.42 -0.97 36.12
CA ILE A 117 -21.46 -1.51 35.23
C ILE A 117 -21.58 -3.03 35.39
N LYS A 118 -22.49 -3.44 36.28
CA LYS A 118 -22.81 -4.84 36.56
C LYS A 118 -23.74 -5.45 35.51
N LYS A 119 -23.68 -6.78 35.40
CA LYS A 119 -24.58 -7.57 34.53
C LYS A 119 -26.03 -7.42 34.96
N ASP A 120 -26.26 -7.48 36.27
CA ASP A 120 -27.59 -7.49 36.88
C ASP A 120 -28.37 -6.19 36.60
N ASP A 121 -27.68 -5.04 36.55
CA ASP A 121 -28.24 -3.74 36.12
C ASP A 121 -28.77 -3.80 34.67
N LEU A 122 -27.99 -4.39 33.76
CA LEU A 122 -28.34 -4.54 32.34
C LEU A 122 -29.46 -5.56 32.14
N GLU A 123 -29.46 -6.67 32.89
CA GLU A 123 -30.54 -7.67 32.85
C GLU A 123 -31.84 -7.14 33.43
N SER A 124 -31.78 -6.36 34.52
CA SER A 124 -32.95 -5.71 35.12
C SER A 124 -33.57 -4.69 34.17
N ALA A 125 -32.75 -3.84 33.54
CA ALA A 125 -33.22 -2.92 32.51
C ALA A 125 -33.85 -3.67 31.34
N LEU A 126 -33.14 -4.64 30.75
CA LEU A 126 -33.63 -5.44 29.62
C LEU A 126 -34.94 -6.17 29.95
N ALA A 127 -35.12 -6.69 31.17
CA ALA A 127 -36.36 -7.32 31.60
C ALA A 127 -37.53 -6.32 31.60
N ILE A 128 -37.32 -5.11 32.12
CA ILE A 128 -38.32 -4.03 32.09
C ILE A 128 -38.66 -3.68 30.63
N THR A 129 -37.66 -3.44 29.76
CA THR A 129 -37.92 -3.10 28.35
C THR A 129 -38.62 -4.22 27.60
N LYS A 130 -38.30 -5.50 27.88
CA LYS A 130 -38.96 -6.68 27.30
C LYS A 130 -40.43 -6.79 27.68
N VAL A 131 -40.78 -6.45 28.92
CA VAL A 131 -42.18 -6.43 29.39
C VAL A 131 -42.94 -5.24 28.79
N SER A 132 -42.35 -4.05 28.78
CA SER A 132 -43.01 -2.85 28.23
C SER A 132 -43.15 -2.86 26.70
N PHE A 133 -42.23 -3.50 25.98
CA PHE A 133 -42.23 -3.53 24.51
C PHE A 133 -41.95 -4.95 23.96
N PRO A 134 -42.89 -5.91 24.09
CA PRO A 134 -42.71 -7.27 23.59
C PRO A 134 -42.38 -7.31 22.09
N GLY A 135 -41.42 -8.14 21.70
CA GLY A 135 -40.94 -8.29 20.31
C GLY A 135 -40.13 -7.12 19.73
N ASN A 136 -40.05 -5.96 20.39
CA ASN A 136 -39.38 -4.78 19.84
C ASN A 136 -37.88 -4.71 20.22
N ILE A 137 -37.07 -5.54 19.56
CA ILE A 137 -35.63 -5.66 19.80
C ILE A 137 -34.89 -4.32 19.62
N GLU A 138 -35.36 -3.45 18.71
CA GLU A 138 -34.76 -2.13 18.51
C GLU A 138 -34.86 -1.25 19.76
N VAL A 139 -36.01 -1.25 20.43
CA VAL A 139 -36.22 -0.48 21.66
C VAL A 139 -35.38 -1.05 22.80
N TRP A 140 -35.28 -2.38 22.93
CA TRP A 140 -34.44 -3.04 23.93
C TRP A 140 -32.95 -2.64 23.77
N LEU A 141 -32.46 -2.64 22.54
CA LEU A 141 -31.09 -2.29 22.22
C LEU A 141 -30.81 -0.78 22.41
N LYS A 142 -31.78 0.10 22.10
CA LYS A 142 -31.67 1.54 22.40
C LYS A 142 -31.63 1.84 23.89
N ASP A 143 -32.41 1.12 24.70
CA ASP A 143 -32.44 1.29 26.15
C ASP A 143 -31.10 0.86 26.78
N LEU A 144 -30.56 -0.30 26.37
CA LEU A 144 -29.22 -0.74 26.77
C LEU A 144 -28.12 0.26 26.37
N ALA A 145 -28.16 0.83 25.16
CA ALA A 145 -27.22 1.86 24.72
C ALA A 145 -27.32 3.13 25.58
N SER A 146 -28.54 3.54 25.91
CA SER A 146 -28.83 4.73 26.72
C SER A 146 -28.40 4.55 28.17
N LEU A 147 -28.59 3.36 28.75
CA LEU A 147 -28.12 3.00 30.09
C LEU A 147 -26.59 3.07 30.20
N LEU A 148 -25.87 2.53 29.20
CA LEU A 148 -24.41 2.69 29.12
C LEU A 148 -23.99 4.16 29.01
N SER A 149 -24.73 4.97 28.24
CA SER A 149 -24.45 6.41 28.11
C SER A 149 -24.68 7.18 29.40
N ILE A 150 -25.75 6.87 30.15
CA ILE A 150 -26.06 7.53 31.43
C ILE A 150 -25.02 7.18 32.49
N LYS A 151 -24.62 5.90 32.61
CA LYS A 151 -23.59 5.45 33.55
C LYS A 151 -22.22 6.11 33.30
N LEU A 152 -21.93 6.52 32.06
CA LEU A 152 -20.65 7.11 31.65
C LEU A 152 -20.73 8.61 31.31
N GLU A 153 -21.88 9.26 31.47
CA GLU A 153 -22.17 10.63 31.00
C GLU A 153 -21.12 11.67 31.43
N GLN A 154 -20.59 11.51 32.65
CA GLN A 154 -19.66 12.44 33.32
C GLN A 154 -18.17 12.09 33.14
N CYS A 155 -17.84 11.04 32.37
CA CYS A 155 -16.45 10.61 32.16
C CYS A 155 -15.70 11.57 31.22
N PRO A 156 -14.52 12.11 31.60
CA PRO A 156 -13.75 13.00 30.72
C PRO A 156 -13.22 12.24 29.49
N GLU A 157 -13.49 12.77 28.29
CA GLU A 157 -13.04 12.22 27.01
C GLU A 157 -11.99 13.16 26.37
N PRO A 158 -10.68 12.92 26.59
CA PRO A 158 -9.63 13.82 26.12
C PRO A 158 -9.29 13.69 24.62
N ASP A 159 -9.65 12.58 23.97
CA ASP A 159 -9.37 12.33 22.55
C ASP A 159 -10.53 11.61 21.84
N PRO A 160 -11.18 12.23 20.83
CA PRO A 160 -12.29 11.64 20.07
C PRO A 160 -11.92 10.42 19.21
N VAL A 161 -10.64 10.06 19.10
CA VAL A 161 -10.17 8.85 18.38
C VAL A 161 -9.35 7.91 19.25
N MET A 162 -9.19 8.22 20.54
CA MET A 162 -8.59 7.33 21.54
C MET A 162 -7.21 6.79 21.10
N LYS A 163 -6.34 7.68 20.61
CA LYS A 163 -4.98 7.35 20.18
C LYS A 163 -4.19 6.68 21.30
N ASN A 164 -3.31 5.76 20.90
CA ASN A 164 -2.45 4.98 21.80
C ASN A 164 -3.21 4.10 22.82
N LYS A 165 -4.50 3.81 22.60
CA LYS A 165 -5.27 2.82 23.37
C LYS A 165 -5.26 1.44 22.69
N PRO A 166 -5.58 0.35 23.41
CA PRO A 166 -5.78 -0.97 22.82
C PRO A 166 -6.84 -0.97 21.70
N LYS A 167 -6.73 -1.89 20.74
CA LYS A 167 -7.63 -1.98 19.56
C LYS A 167 -9.11 -2.16 19.93
N ASP A 168 -9.35 -2.83 21.06
CA ASP A 168 -10.69 -3.15 21.55
C ASP A 168 -11.21 -2.11 22.57
N PHE A 169 -10.49 -1.01 22.78
CA PHE A 169 -10.93 0.11 23.62
C PHE A 169 -12.05 0.91 22.91
N PRO A 170 -13.08 1.39 23.61
CA PRO A 170 -13.34 1.28 25.05
C PRO A 170 -14.01 -0.04 25.51
N MET A 171 -14.56 -0.84 24.59
CA MET A 171 -15.32 -2.07 24.91
C MET A 171 -14.57 -3.05 25.81
N CYS A 172 -13.24 -3.17 25.69
CA CYS A 172 -12.39 -4.09 26.45
C CYS A 172 -12.45 -3.92 27.97
N HIS A 173 -12.92 -2.77 28.49
CA HIS A 173 -13.09 -2.55 29.92
C HIS A 173 -14.48 -2.97 30.44
N LEU A 174 -15.48 -3.12 29.56
CA LEU A 174 -16.77 -3.68 29.94
C LEU A 174 -16.62 -5.19 30.15
N THR A 175 -17.11 -5.71 31.28
CA THR A 175 -16.94 -7.14 31.62
C THR A 175 -17.53 -8.06 30.54
N ASN A 176 -16.89 -9.20 30.28
CA ASN A 176 -17.37 -10.16 29.27
C ASN A 176 -18.84 -10.56 29.48
N LYS A 177 -19.27 -10.75 30.73
CA LYS A 177 -20.68 -11.05 31.08
C LYS A 177 -21.65 -9.98 30.56
N CYS A 178 -21.30 -8.70 30.70
CA CYS A 178 -22.09 -7.58 30.18
C CYS A 178 -22.03 -7.51 28.65
N GLN A 179 -20.85 -7.70 28.06
CA GLN A 179 -20.70 -7.73 26.60
C GLN A 179 -21.53 -8.86 25.96
N ASP A 180 -21.54 -10.05 26.55
CA ASP A 180 -22.15 -11.24 25.96
C ASP A 180 -23.68 -11.21 26.05
N LEU A 181 -24.24 -10.57 27.09
CA LEU A 181 -25.65 -10.21 27.20
C LEU A 181 -26.07 -9.25 26.07
N ILE A 182 -25.31 -8.17 25.85
CA ILE A 182 -25.63 -7.21 24.78
C ILE A 182 -25.49 -7.90 23.40
N LYS A 183 -24.42 -8.69 23.20
CA LYS A 183 -24.22 -9.48 21.98
C LYS A 183 -25.33 -10.51 21.74
N SER A 184 -25.96 -11.09 22.78
CA SER A 184 -27.06 -12.03 22.57
C SER A 184 -28.29 -11.34 21.98
N VAL A 185 -28.69 -10.20 22.54
CA VAL A 185 -29.81 -9.40 22.01
C VAL A 185 -29.50 -8.86 20.61
N ILE A 186 -28.25 -8.47 20.33
CA ILE A 186 -27.82 -8.06 18.97
C ILE A 186 -27.96 -9.20 17.95
N ARG A 187 -27.74 -10.47 18.35
CA ARG A 187 -27.93 -11.64 17.46
C ARG A 187 -29.39 -11.97 17.17
N GLU A 188 -30.33 -11.51 17.99
CA GLU A 188 -31.77 -11.70 17.79
C GLU A 188 -32.35 -10.70 16.75
N ALA A 189 -31.68 -9.57 16.50
CA ALA A 189 -32.16 -8.50 15.62
C ALA A 189 -31.94 -8.80 14.11
N SER A 190 -32.84 -8.27 13.26
CA SER A 190 -32.65 -8.30 11.81
C SER A 190 -31.53 -7.33 11.36
N VAL A 191 -31.00 -7.53 10.16
CA VAL A 191 -29.92 -6.67 9.63
C VAL A 191 -30.42 -5.22 9.52
N GLU A 192 -31.63 -5.01 9.02
CA GLU A 192 -32.28 -3.71 8.86
C GLU A 192 -32.41 -2.97 10.21
N THR A 193 -32.78 -3.69 11.27
CA THR A 193 -32.80 -3.16 12.65
C THR A 193 -31.40 -2.72 13.08
N LEU A 194 -30.37 -3.54 12.87
CA LEU A 194 -28.99 -3.21 13.23
C LEU A 194 -28.45 -2.00 12.44
N GLU A 195 -28.83 -1.85 11.17
CA GLU A 195 -28.48 -0.69 10.35
C GLU A 195 -29.19 0.60 10.79
N HIS A 196 -30.46 0.52 11.23
CA HIS A 196 -31.16 1.67 11.79
C HIS A 196 -30.56 2.07 13.14
N LEU A 197 -30.27 1.08 13.97
CA LEU A 197 -29.67 1.22 15.29
C LEU A 197 -28.25 1.81 15.24
N LEU A 198 -27.40 1.42 14.27
CA LEU A 198 -26.07 2.01 14.10
C LEU A 198 -26.17 3.52 13.78
N TYR A 199 -26.97 3.88 12.77
CA TYR A 199 -27.16 5.27 12.37
C TYR A 199 -27.77 6.11 13.50
N HIS A 200 -28.77 5.57 14.20
CA HIS A 200 -29.37 6.19 15.39
C HIS A 200 -28.34 6.38 16.52
N SER A 201 -27.52 5.36 16.81
CA SER A 201 -26.51 5.45 17.88
C SER A 201 -25.45 6.50 17.56
N ILE A 202 -24.97 6.57 16.31
CA ILE A 202 -24.00 7.60 15.88
C ILE A 202 -24.63 9.00 15.99
N THR A 203 -25.84 9.20 15.48
CA THR A 203 -26.51 10.52 15.51
C THR A 203 -26.86 10.97 16.94
N THR A 204 -27.32 10.08 17.81
CA THR A 204 -27.57 10.37 19.22
C THR A 204 -26.27 10.65 19.98
N MET A 205 -25.20 9.88 19.75
CA MET A 205 -23.86 10.15 20.30
C MET A 205 -23.38 11.57 19.94
N LEU A 206 -23.54 11.99 18.68
CA LEU A 206 -23.18 13.34 18.23
C LEU A 206 -24.03 14.45 18.86
N SER A 207 -25.27 14.14 19.25
CA SER A 207 -26.16 15.02 20.00
C SER A 207 -25.70 15.16 21.46
N GLU A 208 -25.32 14.06 22.12
CA GLU A 208 -24.77 14.09 23.49
C GLU A 208 -23.41 14.82 23.54
N MET A 209 -22.52 14.58 22.56
CA MET A 209 -21.30 15.37 22.36
C MET A 209 -21.58 16.86 22.10
N ASN A 210 -22.79 17.24 21.66
CA ASN A 210 -23.20 18.63 21.52
C ASN A 210 -23.67 19.27 22.84
N LYS A 211 -24.08 18.46 23.82
CA LYS A 211 -24.43 18.87 25.18
C LYS A 211 -23.21 18.93 26.12
N GLY A 212 -22.08 18.35 25.70
CA GLY A 212 -20.86 18.25 26.50
C GLY A 212 -20.73 16.91 27.25
N ASN A 213 -21.62 15.96 26.98
CA ASN A 213 -21.63 14.64 27.58
C ASN A 213 -20.59 13.71 26.94
N SER A 214 -20.09 12.75 27.71
CA SER A 214 -19.13 11.74 27.24
C SER A 214 -19.73 10.82 26.18
N SER A 215 -18.97 10.46 25.14
CA SER A 215 -19.45 9.54 24.10
C SER A 215 -19.20 8.06 24.40
N TYR A 216 -18.46 7.73 25.47
CA TYR A 216 -17.99 6.37 25.76
C TYR A 216 -19.09 5.30 25.78
N GLY A 217 -20.27 5.58 26.36
CA GLY A 217 -21.37 4.60 26.41
C GLY A 217 -21.86 4.19 25.03
N TYR A 218 -22.12 5.16 24.15
CA TYR A 218 -22.45 4.86 22.75
C TYR A 218 -21.28 4.24 21.99
N ARG A 219 -20.02 4.61 22.27
CA ARG A 219 -18.85 3.95 21.63
C ARG A 219 -18.74 2.47 21.98
N ILE A 220 -18.90 2.10 23.26
CA ILE A 220 -18.91 0.69 23.70
C ILE A 220 -20.02 -0.07 22.97
N PHE A 221 -21.22 0.50 22.93
CA PHE A 221 -22.38 -0.10 22.26
C PHE A 221 -22.18 -0.25 20.73
N ILE A 222 -21.72 0.79 20.05
CA ILE A 222 -21.41 0.79 18.61
C ILE A 222 -20.33 -0.24 18.30
N GLN A 223 -19.28 -0.34 19.13
CA GLN A 223 -18.20 -1.32 18.96
C GLN A 223 -18.74 -2.76 19.08
N LEU A 224 -19.59 -3.05 20.07
CA LEU A 224 -20.28 -4.35 20.19
C LEU A 224 -21.15 -4.65 18.97
N LEU A 225 -21.85 -3.64 18.43
CA LEU A 225 -22.73 -3.74 17.27
C LEU A 225 -21.92 -4.10 16.00
N VAL A 226 -20.91 -3.31 15.66
CA VAL A 226 -20.09 -3.58 14.45
C VAL A 226 -19.14 -4.76 14.63
N TYR A 227 -18.78 -5.18 15.85
CA TYR A 227 -18.05 -6.44 16.07
C TYR A 227 -18.97 -7.65 15.89
N SER A 228 -20.28 -7.50 16.09
CA SER A 228 -21.24 -8.58 15.84
C SER A 228 -21.56 -8.72 14.35
N LYS A 229 -21.71 -7.60 13.62
CA LYS A 229 -21.96 -7.60 12.17
C LYS A 229 -21.22 -6.45 11.46
N PRO A 230 -19.94 -6.61 11.07
CA PRO A 230 -19.13 -5.51 10.51
C PRO A 230 -19.69 -4.86 9.24
N SER A 231 -20.45 -5.60 8.43
CA SER A 231 -20.98 -5.11 7.15
C SER A 231 -22.00 -3.98 7.27
N ILE A 232 -22.66 -3.80 8.42
CA ILE A 232 -23.68 -2.74 8.62
C ILE A 232 -23.10 -1.31 8.55
N ALA A 233 -21.77 -1.16 8.66
CA ALA A 233 -21.10 0.12 8.46
C ALA A 233 -21.13 0.62 7.00
N LEU A 234 -21.47 -0.26 6.04
CA LEU A 234 -21.44 0.00 4.59
C LEU A 234 -22.82 0.18 3.96
N THR A 235 -23.89 -0.19 4.66
CA THR A 235 -25.23 -0.25 4.06
C THR A 235 -25.85 1.13 3.84
N LYS A 236 -25.42 2.11 4.65
CA LYS A 236 -25.88 3.51 4.61
C LYS A 236 -24.76 4.49 4.26
N THR A 237 -23.75 4.05 3.49
CA THR A 237 -22.57 4.86 3.07
C THR A 237 -22.94 6.28 2.67
N GLN A 238 -23.97 6.48 1.84
CA GLN A 238 -24.39 7.82 1.39
C GLN A 238 -24.84 8.73 2.55
N GLN A 239 -25.65 8.20 3.49
CA GLN A 239 -26.09 8.96 4.67
C GLN A 239 -24.91 9.28 5.61
N TYR A 240 -23.93 8.38 5.71
CA TYR A 240 -22.71 8.64 6.48
C TYR A 240 -21.83 9.71 5.83
N LEU A 241 -21.71 9.75 4.50
CA LEU A 241 -21.00 10.80 3.77
C LEU A 241 -21.68 12.17 3.93
N GLU A 242 -23.02 12.22 3.91
CA GLU A 242 -23.80 13.44 4.18
C GLU A 242 -23.63 13.92 5.64
N LEU A 243 -23.63 13.00 6.60
CA LEU A 243 -23.36 13.29 8.01
C LEU A 243 -21.93 13.81 8.24
N LEU A 244 -20.92 13.21 7.58
CA LEU A 244 -19.54 13.68 7.59
C LEU A 244 -19.40 15.08 6.99
N THR A 245 -20.09 15.35 5.88
CA THR A 245 -20.11 16.66 5.22
C THR A 245 -20.75 17.72 6.13
N THR A 246 -21.87 17.38 6.78
CA THR A 246 -22.57 18.25 7.74
C THR A 246 -21.70 18.60 8.95
N HIS A 247 -20.81 17.71 9.35
CA HIS A 247 -19.91 17.90 10.49
C HIS A 247 -18.48 18.33 10.11
N GLN A 248 -18.14 18.56 8.83
CA GLN A 248 -16.77 18.76 8.34
C GLN A 248 -15.97 19.84 9.09
N ASN A 249 -16.63 20.89 9.57
CA ASN A 249 -16.02 21.99 10.33
C ASN A 249 -15.83 21.71 11.84
N LYS A 250 -16.27 20.54 12.33
CA LYS A 250 -16.21 20.11 13.74
C LYS A 250 -15.36 18.86 13.85
N LEU A 251 -14.04 19.02 13.78
CA LEU A 251 -13.07 17.92 13.69
C LEU A 251 -13.33 16.76 14.69
N PRO A 252 -13.59 16.97 15.99
CA PRO A 252 -13.87 15.87 16.92
C PRO A 252 -15.08 15.01 16.53
N ARG A 253 -16.09 15.60 15.89
CA ARG A 253 -17.30 14.88 15.44
C ARG A 253 -17.05 14.07 14.18
N CYS A 254 -16.37 14.64 13.18
CA CYS A 254 -15.93 13.88 12.01
C CYS A 254 -15.07 12.68 12.40
N LEU A 255 -14.08 12.90 13.26
CA LEU A 255 -13.20 11.85 13.75
C LEU A 255 -13.97 10.76 14.51
N SER A 256 -14.98 11.13 15.32
CA SER A 256 -15.83 10.16 16.03
C SER A 256 -16.73 9.35 15.09
N ILE A 257 -17.28 9.95 14.02
CA ILE A 257 -18.03 9.23 12.97
C ILE A 257 -17.11 8.22 12.26
N LEU A 258 -15.93 8.66 11.82
CA LEU A 258 -14.97 7.79 11.14
C LEU A 258 -14.44 6.67 12.06
N TRP A 259 -14.33 6.91 13.36
CA TRP A 259 -14.03 5.87 14.34
C TRP A 259 -15.17 4.85 14.46
N CYS A 260 -16.42 5.30 14.61
CA CYS A 260 -17.59 4.41 14.73
C CYS A 260 -17.75 3.48 13.52
N LEU A 261 -17.51 3.99 12.31
CA LEU A 261 -17.59 3.21 11.08
C LEU A 261 -16.36 2.31 10.87
N GLY A 262 -15.17 2.80 11.25
CA GLY A 262 -13.92 2.07 11.07
C GLY A 262 -13.67 0.95 12.09
N VAL A 263 -14.15 1.06 13.33
CA VAL A 263 -13.69 0.17 14.43
C VAL A 263 -13.95 -1.32 14.16
N GLY A 264 -15.00 -1.68 13.41
CA GLY A 264 -15.28 -3.06 12.97
C GLY A 264 -14.17 -3.68 12.10
N GLY A 265 -13.36 -2.84 11.46
CA GLY A 265 -12.16 -3.24 10.69
C GLY A 265 -11.10 -3.94 11.52
N ASN A 266 -11.06 -3.75 12.85
CA ASN A 266 -10.17 -4.49 13.74
C ASN A 266 -10.49 -6.00 13.74
N LYS A 267 -11.77 -6.37 13.55
CA LYS A 267 -12.23 -7.75 13.55
C LYS A 267 -12.36 -8.34 12.13
N ASP A 268 -12.86 -7.57 11.17
CA ASP A 268 -13.00 -8.01 9.78
C ASP A 268 -12.24 -7.09 8.80
N PHE A 269 -11.18 -7.65 8.20
CA PHE A 269 -10.33 -6.94 7.25
C PHE A 269 -11.12 -6.44 6.03
N ARG A 270 -12.08 -7.23 5.54
CA ARG A 270 -12.87 -6.95 4.34
C ARG A 270 -13.74 -5.71 4.54
N SER A 271 -14.60 -5.73 5.55
CA SER A 271 -15.42 -4.57 5.91
C SER A 271 -14.56 -3.35 6.25
N GLY A 272 -13.46 -3.57 6.97
CA GLY A 272 -12.51 -2.50 7.32
C GLY A 272 -11.91 -1.79 6.10
N LEU A 273 -11.56 -2.53 5.04
CA LEU A 273 -11.04 -1.96 3.79
C LEU A 273 -12.15 -1.30 2.96
N ARG A 274 -13.34 -1.92 2.85
CA ARG A 274 -14.49 -1.30 2.16
C ARG A 274 -14.86 0.04 2.81
N VAL A 275 -14.89 0.13 4.15
CA VAL A 275 -15.15 1.40 4.86
C VAL A 275 -14.07 2.43 4.55
N TRP A 276 -12.80 2.01 4.44
CA TRP A 276 -11.74 2.93 4.02
C TRP A 276 -11.96 3.47 2.60
N MET A 277 -12.29 2.60 1.64
CA MET A 277 -12.50 3.00 0.25
C MET A 277 -13.75 3.85 0.04
N GLU A 278 -14.87 3.49 0.66
CA GLU A 278 -16.16 4.15 0.47
C GLU A 278 -16.33 5.41 1.32
N VAL A 279 -15.81 5.43 2.55
CA VAL A 279 -16.06 6.51 3.53
C VAL A 279 -14.83 7.35 3.80
N MET A 280 -13.65 6.74 3.97
CA MET A 280 -12.44 7.48 4.38
C MET A 280 -11.67 8.09 3.21
N MET A 281 -11.66 7.43 2.06
CA MET A 281 -10.94 7.88 0.86
C MET A 281 -11.47 9.24 0.33
N PRO A 282 -12.79 9.51 0.27
CA PRO A 282 -13.31 10.84 -0.05
C PRO A 282 -12.83 11.94 0.91
N MET A 283 -12.62 11.59 2.19
CA MET A 283 -12.22 12.52 3.25
C MET A 283 -10.73 12.90 3.21
N LEU A 284 -9.90 12.24 2.40
CA LEU A 284 -8.47 12.57 2.25
C LEU A 284 -8.21 13.97 1.67
N LYS A 285 -9.20 14.56 1.00
CA LYS A 285 -9.15 15.97 0.54
C LYS A 285 -9.30 16.97 1.69
N SER A 286 -9.85 16.55 2.83
CA SER A 286 -10.02 17.40 4.02
C SER A 286 -8.76 17.34 4.88
N ARG A 287 -7.85 18.32 4.74
CA ARG A 287 -6.54 18.36 5.42
C ARG A 287 -6.57 18.04 6.94
N PRO A 288 -7.54 18.50 7.75
CA PRO A 288 -7.59 18.17 9.18
C PRO A 288 -7.97 16.71 9.47
N VAL A 289 -8.67 16.05 8.54
CA VAL A 289 -9.22 14.69 8.71
C VAL A 289 -8.32 13.65 8.04
N ALA A 290 -7.66 14.01 6.94
CA ALA A 290 -6.81 13.13 6.14
C ALA A 290 -5.78 12.31 6.95
N PRO A 291 -5.08 12.84 7.99
CA PRO A 291 -4.17 12.03 8.79
C PRO A 291 -4.83 10.78 9.38
N TYR A 292 -6.03 10.91 9.95
CA TYR A 292 -6.78 9.79 10.52
C TYR A 292 -7.10 8.72 9.47
N CYS A 293 -7.50 9.13 8.27
CA CYS A 293 -7.81 8.20 7.17
C CYS A 293 -6.57 7.41 6.72
N VAL A 294 -5.36 7.99 6.79
CA VAL A 294 -4.11 7.29 6.46
C VAL A 294 -3.65 6.40 7.61
N ASP A 295 -3.72 6.89 8.85
CA ASP A 295 -3.37 6.15 10.07
C ASP A 295 -4.24 4.90 10.25
N TYR A 296 -5.55 5.00 9.98
CA TYR A 296 -6.48 3.87 10.01
C TYR A 296 -6.08 2.78 9.01
N LEU A 297 -5.70 3.14 7.78
CA LEU A 297 -5.30 2.15 6.77
C LEU A 297 -3.97 1.47 7.12
N GLU A 298 -3.02 2.22 7.67
CA GLU A 298 -1.77 1.65 8.19
C GLU A 298 -2.05 0.64 9.30
N GLU A 299 -2.90 0.99 10.28
CA GLU A 299 -3.29 0.10 11.37
C GLU A 299 -4.06 -1.13 10.88
N LEU A 300 -4.93 -0.97 9.89
CA LEU A 300 -5.65 -2.10 9.26
C LEU A 300 -4.66 -3.08 8.63
N PHE A 301 -3.67 -2.58 7.88
CA PHE A 301 -2.59 -3.38 7.28
C PHE A 301 -1.51 -3.87 8.26
N ARG A 302 -1.50 -3.35 9.50
CA ARG A 302 -0.70 -3.87 10.63
C ARG A 302 -1.45 -4.95 11.40
N THR A 303 -2.78 -4.87 11.45
CA THR A 303 -3.66 -5.83 12.10
C THR A 303 -3.82 -7.11 11.28
N HIS A 304 -4.03 -6.97 9.97
CA HIS A 304 -4.33 -8.09 9.08
C HIS A 304 -3.19 -8.32 8.10
N THR A 305 -2.56 -9.50 8.20
CA THR A 305 -1.45 -9.92 7.33
C THR A 305 -1.91 -10.77 6.13
N ASP A 306 -3.06 -11.45 6.24
CA ASP A 306 -3.60 -12.30 5.18
C ASP A 306 -4.35 -11.49 4.11
N MET A 307 -3.61 -11.10 3.08
CA MET A 307 -4.11 -10.37 1.92
C MET A 307 -4.98 -11.23 0.98
N LYS A 308 -4.99 -12.57 1.09
CA LYS A 308 -5.70 -13.44 0.13
C LYS A 308 -7.21 -13.22 0.18
N LYS A 309 -7.74 -12.95 1.38
CA LYS A 309 -9.17 -12.68 1.65
C LYS A 309 -9.71 -11.40 1.00
N LEU A 310 -8.82 -10.56 0.46
CA LEU A 310 -9.15 -9.29 -0.19
C LEU A 310 -9.08 -9.34 -1.72
N SER A 311 -8.81 -10.49 -2.33
CA SER A 311 -8.71 -10.59 -3.78
C SER A 311 -10.02 -10.14 -4.45
N GLY A 312 -9.95 -9.09 -5.29
CA GLY A 312 -11.12 -8.52 -5.97
C GLY A 312 -11.91 -7.46 -5.20
N GLU A 313 -11.56 -7.10 -3.96
CA GLU A 313 -12.35 -6.14 -3.15
C GLU A 313 -12.26 -4.68 -3.62
N MET A 314 -11.18 -4.34 -4.32
CA MET A 314 -10.96 -3.03 -4.93
C MET A 314 -11.17 -3.13 -6.44
N SER A 315 -12.13 -2.39 -6.97
CA SER A 315 -12.35 -2.24 -8.41
C SER A 315 -11.24 -1.43 -9.07
N LEU A 316 -11.07 -1.60 -10.37
CA LEU A 316 -10.13 -0.79 -11.16
C LEU A 316 -10.46 0.71 -11.08
N LYS A 317 -11.73 1.09 -10.93
CA LYS A 317 -12.16 2.50 -10.78
C LYS A 317 -11.65 3.10 -9.47
N GLU A 318 -11.81 2.40 -8.35
CA GLU A 318 -11.31 2.82 -7.03
C GLU A 318 -9.78 2.88 -7.02
N TYR A 319 -9.11 1.88 -7.62
CA TYR A 319 -7.66 1.84 -7.78
C TYR A 319 -7.11 3.03 -8.58
N PHE A 320 -7.71 3.34 -9.72
CA PHE A 320 -7.24 4.44 -10.57
C PHE A 320 -7.52 5.81 -9.96
N PHE A 321 -8.65 5.99 -9.26
CA PHE A 321 -8.90 7.20 -8.46
C PHE A 321 -7.83 7.39 -7.37
N LEU A 322 -7.42 6.31 -6.70
CA LEU A 322 -6.34 6.33 -5.71
C LEU A 322 -4.98 6.70 -6.34
N VAL A 323 -4.65 6.17 -7.52
CA VAL A 323 -3.45 6.55 -8.28
C VAL A 323 -3.44 8.05 -8.58
N ASP A 324 -4.55 8.58 -9.11
CA ASP A 324 -4.66 10.01 -9.43
C ASP A 324 -4.51 10.88 -8.16
N MET A 325 -5.10 10.45 -7.04
CA MET A 325 -4.98 11.14 -5.76
C MET A 325 -3.57 11.10 -5.13
N ILE A 326 -2.81 10.01 -5.31
CA ILE A 326 -1.47 9.88 -4.72
C ILE A 326 -0.39 10.59 -5.56
N PHE A 327 -0.51 10.55 -6.89
CA PHE A 327 0.58 10.94 -7.79
C PHE A 327 0.31 12.22 -8.62
N ASN A 328 -0.94 12.68 -8.69
CA ASN A 328 -1.36 13.87 -9.45
C ASN A 328 -1.96 14.98 -8.55
N ASP A 329 -2.67 14.65 -7.47
CA ASP A 329 -3.34 15.65 -6.60
C ASP A 329 -2.35 16.44 -5.72
N GLN A 330 -2.30 17.76 -5.93
CA GLN A 330 -1.48 18.70 -5.14
C GLN A 330 -2.10 19.06 -3.78
N ASN A 331 -3.34 18.67 -3.51
CA ASN A 331 -4.06 19.05 -2.28
C ASN A 331 -3.66 18.21 -1.06
N LEU A 332 -3.15 17.00 -1.28
CA LEU A 332 -2.70 16.10 -0.23
C LEU A 332 -1.34 16.56 0.33
N PRO A 333 -1.20 16.76 1.67
CA PRO A 333 0.08 17.11 2.28
C PRO A 333 1.18 16.10 1.93
N LYS A 334 2.39 16.59 1.58
CA LYS A 334 3.49 15.78 1.04
C LYS A 334 3.86 14.59 1.92
N ASP A 335 3.77 14.71 3.24
CA ASP A 335 4.13 13.63 4.15
C ASP A 335 3.04 12.57 4.27
N LEU A 336 1.76 12.95 4.14
CA LEU A 336 0.65 11.99 3.97
C LEU A 336 0.72 11.28 2.61
N ALA A 337 1.11 12.00 1.55
CA ALA A 337 1.33 11.42 0.23
C ALA A 337 2.44 10.35 0.27
N LYS A 338 3.59 10.63 0.91
CA LYS A 338 4.65 9.63 1.16
C LYS A 338 4.12 8.45 1.97
N LYS A 339 3.36 8.68 3.05
CA LYS A 339 2.80 7.61 3.88
C LYS A 339 1.85 6.72 3.07
N LEU A 340 0.95 7.29 2.26
CA LEU A 340 0.12 6.51 1.33
C LEU A 340 0.95 5.78 0.25
N GLN A 341 2.04 6.35 -0.25
CA GLN A 341 2.95 5.67 -1.18
C GLN A 341 3.60 4.41 -0.58
N THR A 342 3.84 4.34 0.74
CA THR A 342 4.32 3.10 1.38
C THR A 342 3.24 2.01 1.50
N LEU A 343 1.96 2.41 1.60
CA LEU A 343 0.82 1.49 1.68
C LEU A 343 0.32 1.07 0.28
N TYR A 344 0.51 1.93 -0.72
CA TYR A 344 0.04 1.76 -2.09
C TYR A 344 0.40 0.42 -2.75
N PRO A 345 1.62 -0.17 -2.60
CA PRO A 345 1.92 -1.49 -3.17
C PRO A 345 0.98 -2.61 -2.68
N LYS A 346 0.48 -2.53 -1.43
CA LYS A 346 -0.50 -3.49 -0.90
C LYS A 346 -1.87 -3.31 -1.60
N LEU A 347 -2.31 -2.07 -1.79
CA LEU A 347 -3.56 -1.72 -2.47
C LEU A 347 -3.52 -2.07 -3.97
N LYS A 348 -2.41 -1.77 -4.65
CA LYS A 348 -2.13 -2.19 -6.03
C LYS A 348 -2.23 -3.70 -6.19
N LYS A 349 -1.66 -4.47 -5.25
CA LYS A 349 -1.77 -5.94 -5.25
C LYS A 349 -3.22 -6.41 -5.05
N ILE A 350 -4.01 -5.75 -4.20
CA ILE A 350 -5.44 -6.06 -4.04
C ILE A 350 -6.21 -5.84 -5.35
N ALA A 351 -6.07 -4.66 -5.95
CA ALA A 351 -6.77 -4.30 -7.20
C ALA A 351 -6.40 -5.18 -8.39
N LEU A 352 -5.12 -5.56 -8.52
CA LEU A 352 -4.59 -6.34 -9.64
C LEU A 352 -4.56 -7.85 -9.38
N SER A 353 -5.06 -8.33 -8.23
CA SER A 353 -5.17 -9.76 -7.94
C SER A 353 -6.38 -10.44 -8.57
N ASN A 354 -7.30 -9.67 -9.15
CA ASN A 354 -8.50 -10.19 -9.79
C ASN A 354 -8.19 -10.68 -11.23
N ASP A 355 -8.45 -11.96 -11.47
CA ASP A 355 -8.24 -12.76 -12.69
C ASP A 355 -6.92 -12.64 -13.48
N LYS A 356 -6.19 -13.77 -13.47
CA LYS A 356 -4.82 -13.93 -14.01
C LYS A 356 -4.69 -13.90 -15.54
N THR A 357 -5.77 -13.70 -16.29
CA THR A 357 -5.78 -13.92 -17.76
C THR A 357 -6.32 -12.77 -18.62
N HIS A 358 -7.05 -11.79 -18.06
CA HIS A 358 -7.67 -10.72 -18.87
C HIS A 358 -7.58 -9.29 -18.32
N GLY A 359 -7.01 -9.07 -17.14
CA GLY A 359 -6.92 -7.73 -16.53
C GLY A 359 -6.07 -6.72 -17.31
N PHE A 360 -4.87 -7.10 -17.77
CA PHE A 360 -3.90 -6.14 -18.32
C PHE A 360 -4.40 -5.35 -19.55
N ARG A 361 -5.23 -5.95 -20.42
CA ARG A 361 -5.86 -5.25 -21.57
C ARG A 361 -6.81 -4.13 -21.14
N GLN A 362 -7.53 -4.31 -20.04
CA GLN A 362 -8.47 -3.30 -19.51
C GLN A 362 -7.73 -2.20 -18.76
N VAL A 363 -6.62 -2.57 -18.09
CA VAL A 363 -5.81 -1.68 -17.28
C VAL A 363 -4.88 -0.81 -18.14
N PHE A 364 -4.33 -1.33 -19.25
CA PHE A 364 -3.39 -0.61 -20.13
C PHE A 364 -3.95 0.74 -20.65
N PRO A 365 -5.17 0.84 -21.21
CA PRO A 365 -5.77 2.13 -21.58
C PRO A 365 -5.81 3.14 -20.44
N SER A 366 -6.12 2.66 -19.23
CA SER A 366 -6.28 3.49 -18.05
C SER A 366 -4.94 3.96 -17.48
N TYR A 367 -3.84 3.23 -17.70
CA TYR A 367 -2.49 3.75 -17.48
C TYR A 367 -2.06 4.72 -18.58
N LEU A 368 -2.26 4.39 -19.85
CA LEU A 368 -1.77 5.20 -20.98
C LEU A 368 -2.40 6.59 -20.98
N THR A 369 -3.73 6.67 -20.82
CA THR A 369 -4.47 7.95 -20.78
C THR A 369 -4.02 8.90 -19.68
N ARG A 370 -3.42 8.39 -18.60
CA ARG A 370 -2.95 9.18 -17.45
C ARG A 370 -1.54 9.77 -17.61
N ILE A 371 -0.76 9.33 -18.59
CA ILE A 371 0.63 9.76 -18.73
C ILE A 371 0.81 10.81 -19.83
N THR A 372 0.81 12.08 -19.45
CA THR A 372 1.01 13.22 -20.37
C THR A 372 2.46 13.72 -20.36
N PRO A 373 2.90 14.48 -21.39
CA PRO A 373 4.21 15.12 -21.38
C PRO A 373 4.46 16.01 -20.16
N GLY A 374 3.43 16.72 -19.68
CA GLY A 374 3.46 17.53 -18.44
C GLY A 374 3.31 16.76 -17.12
N SER A 375 3.12 15.44 -17.14
CA SER A 375 2.93 14.66 -15.91
C SER A 375 4.15 14.66 -14.99
N SER A 376 3.90 14.63 -13.67
CA SER A 376 4.92 14.66 -12.62
C SER A 376 5.93 13.51 -12.75
N ARG A 377 7.17 13.73 -12.28
CA ARG A 377 8.22 12.70 -12.30
C ARG A 377 7.83 11.44 -11.52
N THR A 378 7.10 11.60 -10.41
CA THR A 378 6.58 10.51 -9.59
C THR A 378 5.49 9.72 -10.31
N MET A 379 4.56 10.39 -11.01
CA MET A 379 3.55 9.72 -11.84
C MET A 379 4.20 8.93 -12.99
N LYS A 380 5.17 9.53 -13.70
CA LYS A 380 5.94 8.84 -14.75
C LYS A 380 6.67 7.60 -14.21
N ALA A 381 7.31 7.73 -13.04
CA ALA A 381 8.05 6.63 -12.42
C ALA A 381 7.17 5.45 -11.99
N GLU A 382 5.91 5.68 -11.61
CA GLU A 382 4.97 4.60 -11.26
C GLU A 382 4.32 3.96 -12.50
N ILE A 383 3.81 4.78 -13.42
CA ILE A 383 2.92 4.32 -14.50
C ILE A 383 3.68 3.70 -15.67
N LEU A 384 4.88 4.19 -16.00
CA LEU A 384 5.65 3.68 -17.15
C LEU A 384 6.13 2.23 -16.96
N PRO A 385 6.64 1.80 -15.79
CA PRO A 385 6.87 0.39 -15.51
C PRO A 385 5.60 -0.45 -15.64
N CYS A 386 4.44 0.04 -15.17
CA CYS A 386 3.17 -0.67 -15.30
C CYS A 386 2.75 -0.90 -16.76
N LEU A 387 2.96 0.08 -17.63
CA LEU A 387 2.71 -0.04 -19.07
C LEU A 387 3.61 -1.09 -19.73
N VAL A 388 4.89 -1.16 -19.32
CA VAL A 388 5.81 -2.23 -19.75
C VAL A 388 5.37 -3.59 -19.21
N ASP A 389 4.94 -3.67 -17.95
CA ASP A 389 4.44 -4.92 -17.37
C ASP A 389 3.18 -5.41 -18.08
N CYS A 390 2.27 -4.52 -18.50
CA CYS A 390 1.15 -4.85 -19.39
C CYS A 390 1.61 -5.43 -20.74
N LEU A 391 2.51 -4.73 -21.46
CA LEU A 391 3.01 -5.16 -22.78
C LEU A 391 3.82 -6.46 -22.75
N THR A 392 4.52 -6.73 -21.64
CA THR A 392 5.30 -7.96 -21.45
C THR A 392 4.46 -9.14 -20.96
N SER A 393 3.39 -8.89 -20.19
CA SER A 393 2.51 -9.95 -19.66
C SER A 393 1.40 -10.35 -20.63
N ASP A 394 0.86 -9.42 -21.42
CA ASP A 394 -0.24 -9.69 -22.35
C ASP A 394 0.03 -9.10 -23.75
N LYS A 395 0.29 -10.00 -24.70
CA LYS A 395 0.61 -9.67 -26.10
C LYS A 395 -0.49 -8.88 -26.82
N GLN A 396 -1.74 -8.92 -26.36
CA GLN A 396 -2.82 -8.16 -26.99
C GLN A 396 -2.83 -6.68 -26.55
N CYS A 397 -2.05 -6.29 -25.52
CA CYS A 397 -1.84 -4.88 -25.20
C CYS A 397 -1.19 -4.10 -26.37
N PHE A 398 -0.39 -4.75 -27.23
CA PHE A 398 0.12 -4.14 -28.46
C PHE A 398 -1.01 -3.75 -29.43
N ALA A 399 -2.01 -4.61 -29.63
CA ALA A 399 -3.16 -4.31 -30.48
C ALA A 399 -4.05 -3.19 -29.90
N VAL A 400 -4.27 -3.21 -28.59
CA VAL A 400 -4.97 -2.12 -27.87
C VAL A 400 -4.21 -0.80 -28.01
N TRP A 401 -2.88 -0.82 -27.94
CA TRP A 401 -2.07 0.38 -28.15
C TRP A 401 -2.19 0.92 -29.58
N CYS A 402 -2.17 0.07 -30.60
CA CYS A 402 -2.46 0.47 -31.99
C CYS A 402 -3.80 1.19 -32.13
N GLN A 403 -4.88 0.67 -31.52
CA GLN A 403 -6.21 1.30 -31.56
C GLN A 403 -6.26 2.66 -30.84
N MET A 404 -5.40 2.88 -29.85
CA MET A 404 -5.35 4.11 -29.05
C MET A 404 -4.40 5.18 -29.63
N TYR A 405 -3.44 4.78 -30.45
CA TYR A 405 -2.29 5.60 -30.86
C TYR A 405 -2.68 6.99 -31.40
N THR A 406 -3.55 7.06 -32.40
CA THR A 406 -3.96 8.33 -33.06
C THR A 406 -4.74 9.28 -32.15
N LYS A 407 -5.40 8.76 -31.11
CA LYS A 407 -6.13 9.56 -30.10
C LYS A 407 -5.23 9.99 -28.93
N HIS A 408 -4.09 9.32 -28.77
CA HIS A 408 -3.21 9.44 -27.61
C HIS A 408 -1.73 9.55 -28.03
N LEU A 409 -1.44 10.38 -29.03
CA LEU A 409 -0.07 10.67 -29.50
C LEU A 409 0.81 11.27 -28.38
N PRO A 410 0.37 12.27 -27.57
CA PRO A 410 1.17 12.80 -26.47
C PRO A 410 1.50 11.77 -25.39
N GLN A 411 0.60 10.81 -25.14
CA GLN A 411 0.80 9.73 -24.18
C GLN A 411 1.72 8.65 -24.74
N SER A 412 1.53 8.30 -26.02
CA SER A 412 2.33 7.31 -26.73
C SER A 412 3.77 7.79 -26.90
N SER A 413 4.01 9.08 -27.15
CA SER A 413 5.38 9.63 -27.26
C SER A 413 6.15 9.51 -25.93
N VAL A 414 5.48 9.68 -24.78
CA VAL A 414 6.10 9.49 -23.46
C VAL A 414 6.45 8.01 -23.21
N LEU A 415 5.56 7.08 -23.58
CA LEU A 415 5.83 5.64 -23.46
C LEU A 415 6.96 5.19 -24.41
N LEU A 416 6.93 5.63 -25.68
CA LEU A 416 7.99 5.34 -26.66
C LEU A 416 9.34 5.89 -26.21
N ASN A 417 9.40 7.14 -25.72
CA ASN A 417 10.63 7.72 -25.17
C ASN A 417 11.18 6.90 -23.99
N TYR A 418 10.31 6.46 -23.08
CA TYR A 418 10.72 5.63 -21.95
C TYR A 418 11.31 4.28 -22.41
N LEU A 419 10.70 3.64 -23.41
CA LEU A 419 11.23 2.41 -24.03
C LEU A 419 12.59 2.64 -24.70
N ALA A 420 12.74 3.76 -25.42
CA ALA A 420 13.97 4.11 -26.14
C ALA A 420 15.15 4.46 -25.22
N GLN A 421 14.86 5.06 -24.06
CA GLN A 421 15.84 5.42 -23.02
C GLN A 421 16.23 4.23 -22.12
N ASN A 422 15.36 3.23 -21.97
CA ASN A 422 15.57 2.07 -21.10
C ASN A 422 15.71 0.76 -21.92
N TRP A 423 16.10 0.86 -23.18
CA TRP A 423 16.05 -0.22 -24.15
C TRP A 423 16.84 -1.46 -23.69
N ASP A 424 18.03 -1.29 -23.12
CA ASP A 424 18.88 -2.39 -22.64
C ASP A 424 18.22 -3.23 -21.54
N LYS A 425 17.34 -2.61 -20.73
CA LYS A 425 16.63 -3.26 -19.62
C LYS A 425 15.25 -3.79 -20.01
N VAL A 426 14.59 -3.16 -20.99
CA VAL A 426 13.19 -3.44 -21.36
C VAL A 426 13.07 -4.26 -22.64
N GLY A 427 13.94 -4.02 -23.63
CA GLY A 427 13.92 -4.66 -24.95
C GLY A 427 14.22 -6.17 -24.93
N SER A 428 14.78 -6.68 -23.83
CA SER A 428 14.94 -8.12 -23.56
C SER A 428 13.67 -8.78 -23.02
N ARG A 429 12.76 -8.01 -22.38
CA ARG A 429 11.49 -8.49 -21.83
C ARG A 429 10.34 -8.47 -22.84
N LEU A 430 10.41 -7.59 -23.83
CA LEU A 430 9.36 -7.42 -24.85
C LEU A 430 9.44 -8.48 -25.95
N ASP A 431 8.29 -8.87 -26.51
CA ASP A 431 8.23 -9.64 -27.75
C ASP A 431 8.70 -8.77 -28.92
N LYS A 432 9.98 -8.93 -29.30
CA LYS A 432 10.62 -8.12 -30.35
C LYS A 432 9.86 -8.15 -31.68
N LYS A 433 9.26 -9.29 -32.07
CA LYS A 433 8.55 -9.40 -33.35
C LYS A 433 7.25 -8.58 -33.32
N LEU A 434 6.48 -8.70 -32.24
CA LEU A 434 5.26 -7.91 -32.07
C LEU A 434 5.56 -6.43 -31.95
N PHE A 435 6.56 -6.04 -31.15
CA PHE A 435 6.91 -4.64 -30.98
C PHE A 435 7.43 -3.99 -32.27
N GLN A 436 8.26 -4.69 -33.07
CA GLN A 436 8.68 -4.20 -34.39
C GLN A 436 7.49 -4.01 -35.34
N SER A 437 6.52 -4.93 -35.31
CA SER A 437 5.28 -4.82 -36.08
C SER A 437 4.43 -3.61 -35.63
N THR A 438 4.30 -3.38 -34.32
CA THR A 438 3.64 -2.19 -33.76
C THR A 438 4.33 -0.89 -34.18
N LEU A 439 5.67 -0.82 -34.11
CA LEU A 439 6.42 0.37 -34.55
C LEU A 439 6.30 0.65 -36.06
N ARG A 440 6.26 -0.39 -36.88
CA ARG A 440 5.99 -0.27 -38.33
C ARG A 440 4.56 0.22 -38.57
N SER A 441 3.57 -0.29 -37.85
CA SER A 441 2.19 0.21 -37.88
C SER A 441 2.12 1.69 -37.49
N PHE A 442 2.81 2.12 -36.42
CA PHE A 442 2.87 3.53 -36.03
C PHE A 442 3.54 4.41 -37.10
N SER A 443 4.58 3.90 -37.77
CA SER A 443 5.26 4.64 -38.84
C SER A 443 4.34 4.87 -40.04
N ILE A 444 3.61 3.84 -40.48
CA ILE A 444 2.59 3.96 -41.56
C ILE A 444 1.50 4.96 -41.15
N THR A 445 0.94 4.82 -39.94
CA THR A 445 -0.08 5.77 -39.43
C THR A 445 0.46 7.20 -39.31
N ASN A 446 1.75 7.39 -39.01
CA ASN A 446 2.36 8.72 -38.99
C ASN A 446 2.50 9.34 -40.39
N GLU A 447 2.75 8.53 -41.42
CA GLU A 447 2.80 8.96 -42.82
C GLU A 447 1.39 9.30 -43.33
N GLU A 448 0.37 8.51 -42.98
CA GLU A 448 -1.05 8.82 -43.23
C GLU A 448 -1.48 10.13 -42.56
N LEU A 449 -1.06 10.37 -41.31
CA LEU A 449 -1.31 11.65 -40.62
C LEU A 449 -0.58 12.82 -41.28
N ALA A 450 0.62 12.60 -41.85
CA ALA A 450 1.35 13.63 -42.59
C ALA A 450 0.62 14.02 -43.89
N THR A 451 0.19 13.04 -44.69
CA THR A 451 -0.54 13.29 -45.95
C THR A 451 -1.91 13.92 -45.72
N GLN A 452 -2.54 13.67 -44.58
CA GLN A 452 -3.75 14.37 -44.11
C GLN A 452 -3.48 15.80 -43.57
N GLY A 453 -2.24 16.29 -43.55
CA GLY A 453 -1.90 17.61 -43.01
C GLY A 453 -1.99 17.72 -41.48
N ARG A 454 -1.97 16.60 -40.76
CA ARG A 454 -2.13 16.51 -39.29
C ARG A 454 -0.79 16.41 -38.54
N ASN A 455 0.29 16.85 -39.18
CA ASN A 455 1.66 16.84 -38.65
C ASN A 455 1.92 17.86 -37.52
N SER A 456 0.95 18.74 -37.24
CA SER A 456 0.95 19.74 -36.16
C SER A 456 0.29 19.24 -34.87
N MET A 457 -0.22 18.00 -34.81
CA MET A 457 -0.79 17.44 -33.59
C MET A 457 0.27 17.26 -32.49
N ASP A 458 -0.08 17.62 -31.24
CA ASP A 458 0.79 17.42 -30.08
C ASP A 458 1.28 15.96 -29.98
N GLY A 459 2.58 15.78 -29.74
CA GLY A 459 3.22 14.46 -29.63
C GLY A 459 3.53 13.76 -30.96
N TYR A 460 3.10 14.31 -32.11
CA TYR A 460 3.33 13.71 -33.43
C TYR A 460 4.83 13.63 -33.77
N GLN A 461 5.55 14.75 -33.66
CA GLN A 461 6.97 14.85 -34.05
C GLN A 461 7.86 13.97 -33.16
N GLU A 462 7.55 13.90 -31.86
CA GLU A 462 8.22 13.02 -30.92
C GLU A 462 7.95 11.54 -31.24
N CYS A 463 6.71 11.17 -31.56
CA CYS A 463 6.40 9.80 -31.97
C CYS A 463 7.15 9.40 -33.25
N VAL A 464 7.16 10.25 -34.29
CA VAL A 464 7.89 9.99 -35.54
C VAL A 464 9.38 9.77 -35.26
N THR A 465 9.99 10.65 -34.46
CA THR A 465 11.42 10.60 -34.15
C THR A 465 11.78 9.34 -33.37
N VAL A 466 11.01 9.01 -32.33
CA VAL A 466 11.32 7.90 -31.44
C VAL A 466 10.97 6.54 -32.06
N CYS A 467 9.94 6.45 -32.92
CA CYS A 467 9.70 5.23 -33.70
C CYS A 467 10.88 4.90 -34.62
N LYS A 468 11.51 5.91 -35.25
CA LYS A 468 12.71 5.72 -36.08
C LYS A 468 13.92 5.26 -35.25
N ASP A 469 14.20 5.92 -34.12
CA ASP A 469 15.28 5.51 -33.20
C ASP A 469 15.10 4.08 -32.68
N LEU A 470 13.88 3.71 -32.28
CA LEU A 470 13.58 2.36 -31.81
C LEU A 470 13.72 1.30 -32.91
N LEU A 471 13.20 1.55 -34.11
CA LEU A 471 13.38 0.63 -35.25
C LEU A 471 14.87 0.45 -35.58
N GLN A 472 15.64 1.55 -35.60
CA GLN A 472 17.09 1.48 -35.82
C GLN A 472 17.80 0.68 -34.73
N LYS A 473 17.48 0.89 -33.44
CA LYS A 473 18.01 0.11 -32.31
C LYS A 473 17.63 -1.38 -32.34
N MET A 474 16.51 -1.73 -32.98
CA MET A 474 16.10 -3.12 -33.16
C MET A 474 16.79 -3.81 -34.35
N GLU A 475 17.14 -3.03 -35.38
CA GLU A 475 17.80 -3.53 -36.60
C GLU A 475 19.34 -3.47 -36.49
N GLN A 476 19.89 -2.75 -35.50
CA GLN A 476 21.28 -2.83 -35.09
C GLN A 476 21.64 -4.23 -34.54
N THR A 477 22.00 -5.13 -35.45
CA THR A 477 22.90 -6.23 -35.10
C THR A 477 24.26 -5.62 -34.70
N HIS A 478 24.86 -6.10 -33.61
CA HIS A 478 26.22 -5.70 -33.25
C HIS A 478 27.18 -6.23 -34.32
N PHE A 479 27.51 -5.38 -35.30
CA PHE A 479 28.52 -5.72 -36.30
C PHE A 479 29.82 -6.10 -35.58
N PRO A 480 30.42 -7.27 -35.86
CA PRO A 480 31.49 -7.83 -35.05
C PRO A 480 32.85 -7.17 -35.36
N TRP A 481 32.93 -5.84 -35.21
CA TRP A 481 34.11 -5.02 -35.45
C TRP A 481 35.37 -5.57 -34.78
N PHE A 482 35.25 -6.13 -33.57
CA PHE A 482 36.35 -6.80 -32.88
C PHE A 482 36.92 -7.98 -33.69
N TRP A 483 36.07 -8.86 -34.21
CA TRP A 483 36.49 -9.99 -35.05
C TRP A 483 37.01 -9.53 -36.41
N VAL A 484 36.40 -8.50 -37.02
CA VAL A 484 36.88 -7.94 -38.30
C VAL A 484 38.27 -7.33 -38.14
N MET A 485 38.49 -6.54 -37.09
CA MET A 485 39.80 -5.94 -36.78
C MET A 485 40.83 -7.00 -36.40
N PHE A 486 40.45 -8.00 -35.60
CA PHE A 486 41.32 -9.12 -35.26
C PHE A 486 41.74 -9.91 -36.49
N LEU A 487 40.80 -10.24 -37.39
CA LEU A 487 41.11 -10.92 -38.66
C LEU A 487 42.01 -10.06 -39.55
N LEU A 488 41.75 -8.75 -39.68
CA LEU A 488 42.57 -7.85 -40.49
C LEU A 488 44.01 -7.75 -39.96
N ILE A 489 44.20 -7.61 -38.65
CA ILE A 489 45.53 -7.58 -38.02
C ILE A 489 46.21 -8.95 -38.16
N SER A 490 45.46 -10.05 -38.02
CA SER A 490 45.99 -11.41 -38.15
C SER A 490 46.42 -11.73 -39.58
N THR A 491 45.65 -11.35 -40.61
CA THR A 491 46.03 -11.56 -42.01
C THR A 491 47.22 -10.70 -42.41
N LEU A 492 47.26 -9.43 -41.97
CA LEU A 492 48.40 -8.56 -42.21
C LEU A 492 49.68 -9.11 -41.56
N SER A 493 49.58 -9.58 -40.32
CA SER A 493 50.69 -10.22 -39.60
C SER A 493 51.16 -11.52 -40.26
N ALA A 494 50.22 -12.33 -40.78
CA ALA A 494 50.54 -13.56 -41.51
C ALA A 494 51.24 -13.28 -42.85
N ILE A 495 50.83 -12.24 -43.58
CA ILE A 495 51.50 -11.81 -44.82
C ILE A 495 52.94 -11.37 -44.53
N ILE A 496 53.13 -10.55 -43.48
CA ILE A 496 54.45 -10.09 -43.04
C ILE A 496 55.33 -11.29 -42.64
N ALA A 497 54.81 -12.22 -41.83
CA ALA A 497 55.53 -13.41 -41.41
C ALA A 497 55.89 -14.33 -42.59
N TYR A 498 55.01 -14.48 -43.59
CA TYR A 498 55.25 -15.29 -44.78
C TYR A 498 56.30 -14.66 -45.71
N ASP A 499 56.29 -13.34 -45.93
CA ASP A 499 57.31 -12.64 -46.72
C ASP A 499 58.70 -12.72 -46.06
N ILE A 500 58.76 -12.64 -44.73
CA ILE A 500 60.00 -12.81 -43.97
C ILE A 500 60.48 -14.27 -44.02
N TYR A 501 59.60 -15.27 -43.82
CA TYR A 501 59.97 -16.69 -43.81
C TYR A 501 60.37 -17.23 -45.19
N SER A 502 59.73 -16.75 -46.26
CA SER A 502 60.06 -17.14 -47.64
C SER A 502 61.33 -16.45 -48.18
N SER A 503 61.83 -15.44 -47.48
CA SER A 503 63.05 -14.71 -47.85
C SER A 503 64.31 -15.34 -47.23
N LYS A 504 65.33 -15.59 -48.06
CA LYS A 504 66.60 -16.21 -47.61
C LYS A 504 67.42 -15.37 -46.61
N THR A 505 67.06 -14.11 -46.39
CA THR A 505 67.73 -13.19 -45.46
C THR A 505 66.75 -12.09 -45.07
N PHE A 506 66.80 -11.59 -43.82
CA PHE A 506 65.89 -10.55 -43.33
C PHE A 506 65.85 -9.29 -44.21
N LYS A 507 67.00 -8.81 -44.71
CA LYS A 507 67.11 -7.66 -45.65
C LYS A 507 66.68 -7.95 -47.11
N ALA A 508 66.27 -9.18 -47.41
CA ALA A 508 65.76 -9.57 -48.73
C ALA A 508 64.21 -9.56 -48.80
N SER A 509 63.53 -9.49 -47.65
CA SER A 509 62.08 -9.35 -47.55
C SER A 509 61.61 -8.05 -48.23
N ARG A 510 60.52 -8.15 -49.00
CA ARG A 510 59.88 -6.99 -49.65
C ARG A 510 59.24 -6.08 -48.60
N THR A 511 58.65 -6.67 -47.56
CA THR A 511 58.10 -5.94 -46.41
C THR A 511 59.19 -5.16 -45.67
N VAL A 512 60.35 -5.76 -45.41
CA VAL A 512 61.46 -5.09 -44.70
C VAL A 512 62.01 -3.92 -45.54
N ARG A 513 62.20 -4.10 -46.86
CA ARG A 513 62.63 -3.00 -47.74
C ARG A 513 61.61 -1.87 -47.79
N PHE A 514 60.32 -2.18 -47.92
CA PHE A 514 59.26 -1.16 -47.86
C PHE A 514 59.26 -0.39 -46.51
N LEU A 515 59.50 -1.06 -45.39
CA LEU A 515 59.64 -0.42 -44.08
C LEU A 515 60.91 0.43 -43.94
N GLU A 516 61.97 0.12 -44.68
CA GLU A 516 63.25 0.84 -44.73
C GLU A 516 63.13 2.08 -45.66
N ASP A 517 62.59 1.91 -46.88
CA ASP A 517 62.37 2.96 -47.89
C ASP A 517 61.47 4.10 -47.38
N TYR A 518 60.44 3.79 -46.58
CA TYR A 518 59.54 4.77 -45.98
C TYR A 518 59.99 5.26 -44.58
N GLY A 519 61.19 4.88 -44.12
CA GLY A 519 61.75 5.30 -42.82
C GLY A 519 61.01 4.79 -41.58
N ILE A 520 60.05 3.87 -41.75
CA ILE A 520 59.20 3.33 -40.69
C ILE A 520 60.03 2.52 -39.69
N LEU A 521 61.10 1.86 -40.14
CA LEU A 521 62.05 1.15 -39.28
C LEU A 521 62.72 2.09 -38.24
N ALA A 522 63.22 3.24 -38.68
CA ALA A 522 63.82 4.24 -37.79
C ALA A 522 62.78 4.87 -36.84
N PHE A 523 61.55 5.09 -37.32
CA PHE A 523 60.44 5.53 -36.47
C PHE A 523 60.08 4.47 -35.42
N MET A 524 60.03 3.18 -35.79
CA MET A 524 59.76 2.07 -34.86
C MET A 524 60.85 1.95 -33.79
N GLU A 525 62.12 2.16 -34.14
CA GLU A 525 63.23 2.18 -33.17
C GLU A 525 63.12 3.40 -32.21
N GLN A 526 62.67 4.55 -32.72
CA GLN A 526 62.38 5.73 -31.90
C GLN A 526 61.12 5.56 -31.00
N VAL A 527 60.12 4.80 -31.45
CA VAL A 527 58.95 4.42 -30.65
C VAL A 527 59.34 3.39 -29.60
N TRP A 528 60.18 2.41 -29.95
CA TRP A 528 60.64 1.35 -29.04
C TRP A 528 61.52 1.90 -27.91
N SER A 529 62.43 2.83 -28.22
CA SER A 529 63.23 3.54 -27.20
C SER A 529 62.37 4.40 -26.27
N LYS A 530 61.34 5.10 -26.78
CA LYS A 530 60.38 5.82 -25.93
C LYS A 530 59.52 4.87 -25.08
N LEU A 531 59.00 3.79 -25.66
CA LEU A 531 58.15 2.82 -24.98
C LEU A 531 58.91 2.09 -23.86
N SER A 532 60.13 1.64 -24.13
CA SER A 532 61.00 1.02 -23.12
C SER A 532 61.37 2.00 -22.00
N HIS A 533 61.67 3.26 -22.32
CA HIS A 533 61.93 4.30 -21.31
C HIS A 533 60.72 4.55 -20.40
N TYR A 534 59.52 4.75 -20.96
CA TYR A 534 58.30 4.91 -20.16
C TYR A 534 57.92 3.64 -19.38
N THR A 535 58.17 2.45 -19.94
CA THR A 535 57.98 1.18 -19.23
C THR A 535 58.93 1.05 -18.03
N MET A 536 60.19 1.49 -18.19
CA MET A 536 61.18 1.52 -17.10
C MET A 536 60.80 2.52 -16.00
N ILE A 537 60.29 3.71 -16.37
CA ILE A 537 59.74 4.68 -15.42
C ILE A 537 58.55 4.07 -14.67
N ALA A 538 57.57 3.49 -15.38
CA ALA A 538 56.41 2.85 -14.78
C ALA A 538 56.81 1.72 -13.82
N TYR A 539 57.74 0.84 -14.23
CA TYR A 539 58.27 -0.23 -13.39
C TYR A 539 58.95 0.31 -12.12
N SER A 540 59.78 1.36 -12.24
CA SER A 540 60.42 2.01 -11.08
C SER A 540 59.40 2.63 -10.13
N TRP A 541 58.35 3.25 -10.65
CA TRP A 541 57.26 3.83 -9.87
C TRP A 541 56.46 2.73 -9.15
N LEU A 542 56.09 1.64 -9.84
CA LEU A 542 55.41 0.49 -9.23
C LEU A 542 56.26 -0.12 -8.11
N ARG A 543 57.56 -0.35 -8.35
CA ARG A 543 58.47 -0.93 -7.34
C ARG A 543 58.52 -0.13 -6.04
N VAL A 544 58.44 1.20 -6.11
CA VAL A 544 58.46 2.08 -4.93
C VAL A 544 57.08 2.25 -4.29
N ASN A 545 56.02 2.38 -5.10
CA ASN A 545 54.70 2.76 -4.60
C ASN A 545 53.83 1.57 -4.18
N VAL A 546 53.92 0.43 -4.87
CA VAL A 546 53.11 -0.76 -4.54
C VAL A 546 53.32 -1.21 -3.08
N PRO A 547 54.55 -1.33 -2.54
CA PRO A 547 54.74 -1.70 -1.14
C PRO A 547 54.03 -0.77 -0.16
N LEU A 548 54.16 0.54 -0.34
CA LEU A 548 53.55 1.57 0.52
C LEU A 548 52.02 1.54 0.49
N TYR A 549 51.43 1.35 -0.69
CA TYR A 549 49.97 1.22 -0.82
C TYR A 549 49.46 -0.13 -0.29
N THR A 550 50.21 -1.23 -0.45
CA THR A 550 49.84 -2.53 0.13
C THR A 550 49.91 -2.52 1.66
N GLU A 551 50.94 -1.92 2.26
CA GLU A 551 51.03 -1.76 3.72
C GLU A 551 49.85 -0.94 4.26
N LYS A 552 49.55 0.20 3.62
CA LYS A 552 48.42 1.05 4.01
C LYS A 552 47.07 0.36 3.83
N ALA A 553 46.91 -0.44 2.77
CA ALA A 553 45.70 -1.24 2.54
C ALA A 553 45.55 -2.35 3.58
N VAL A 554 46.62 -3.11 3.89
CA VAL A 554 46.61 -4.16 4.92
C VAL A 554 46.29 -3.58 6.29
N ASN A 555 46.95 -2.50 6.70
CA ASN A 555 46.71 -1.84 7.98
C ASN A 555 45.29 -1.26 8.11
N THR A 556 44.68 -0.84 6.99
CA THR A 556 43.29 -0.36 6.97
C THR A 556 42.27 -1.51 6.97
N VAL A 557 42.48 -2.56 6.17
CA VAL A 557 41.48 -3.61 5.91
C VAL A 557 41.52 -4.74 6.95
N SER A 558 42.71 -5.09 7.47
CA SER A 558 42.90 -6.12 8.48
C SER A 558 41.94 -6.01 9.69
N PRO A 559 41.80 -4.85 10.38
CA PRO A 559 40.89 -4.74 11.52
C PRO A 559 39.41 -4.94 11.15
N TYR A 560 38.98 -4.50 9.96
CA TYR A 560 37.60 -4.74 9.51
C TYR A 560 37.34 -6.20 9.10
N MET A 561 38.32 -6.88 8.53
CA MET A 561 38.23 -8.32 8.24
C MET A 561 38.18 -9.16 9.53
N ALA A 562 39.00 -8.82 10.53
CA ALA A 562 38.94 -9.44 11.86
C ALA A 562 37.58 -9.19 12.56
N LEU A 563 37.05 -7.96 12.47
CA LEU A 563 35.72 -7.63 12.98
C LEU A 563 34.61 -8.39 12.23
N GLY A 564 34.72 -8.51 10.90
CA GLY A 564 33.81 -9.30 10.08
C GLY A 564 33.81 -10.77 10.48
N TRP A 565 35.00 -11.37 10.62
CA TRP A 565 35.17 -12.77 11.01
C TRP A 565 34.58 -13.06 12.40
N THR A 566 34.84 -12.20 13.39
CA THR A 566 34.28 -12.36 14.75
C THR A 566 32.76 -12.20 14.78
N LYS A 567 32.18 -11.33 13.93
CA LYS A 567 30.71 -11.23 13.79
C LYS A 567 30.10 -12.43 13.07
N VAL A 568 30.76 -12.97 12.05
CA VAL A 568 30.32 -14.19 11.34
C VAL A 568 30.36 -15.40 12.26
N SER A 569 31.44 -15.60 13.03
CA SER A 569 31.54 -16.72 13.97
C SER A 569 30.52 -16.62 15.11
N ALA A 570 30.31 -15.43 15.68
CA ALA A 570 29.27 -15.21 16.69
C ALA A 570 27.85 -15.42 16.12
N GLY A 571 27.59 -14.99 14.88
CA GLY A 571 26.33 -15.25 14.19
C GLY A 571 26.09 -16.73 13.91
N ALA A 572 27.13 -17.48 13.56
CA ALA A 572 27.05 -18.93 13.37
C ALA A 572 26.79 -19.67 14.70
N GLN A 573 27.43 -19.27 15.80
CA GLN A 573 27.15 -19.79 17.14
C GLN A 573 25.69 -19.50 17.57
N TYR A 574 25.21 -18.27 17.38
CA TYR A 574 23.82 -17.91 17.66
C TYR A 574 22.82 -18.72 16.83
N LEU A 575 23.07 -18.94 15.53
CA LEU A 575 22.24 -19.80 14.68
C LEU A 575 22.27 -21.27 15.12
N TRP A 576 23.41 -21.76 15.60
CA TRP A 576 23.53 -23.10 16.18
C TRP A 576 22.71 -23.24 17.46
N GLU A 577 22.80 -22.27 18.37
CA GLU A 577 22.04 -22.24 19.62
C GLU A 577 20.52 -22.13 19.35
N VAL A 578 20.09 -21.16 18.54
CA VAL A 578 18.68 -20.93 18.21
C VAL A 578 18.04 -22.08 17.43
N SER A 579 18.82 -22.86 16.68
CA SER A 579 18.35 -24.05 15.97
C SER A 579 18.26 -25.31 16.85
N THR A 580 18.73 -25.27 18.10
CA THR A 580 18.72 -26.43 19.02
C THR A 580 17.34 -27.05 19.23
N PRO A 581 16.26 -26.31 19.57
CA PRO A 581 14.95 -26.92 19.80
C PRO A 581 14.34 -27.53 18.52
N GLN A 582 14.58 -26.94 17.35
CA GLN A 582 14.12 -27.50 16.07
C GLN A 582 14.92 -28.76 15.71
N ARG A 583 16.23 -28.79 15.97
CA ARG A 583 17.07 -29.99 15.79
C ARG A 583 16.66 -31.12 16.73
N GLN A 584 16.36 -30.81 18.00
CA GLN A 584 15.83 -31.79 18.96
C GLN A 584 14.46 -32.32 18.54
N TRP A 585 13.54 -31.45 18.12
CA TRP A 585 12.24 -31.86 17.58
C TRP A 585 12.38 -32.75 16.35
N LEU A 586 13.28 -32.39 15.43
CA LEU A 586 13.52 -33.13 14.20
C LEU A 586 14.16 -34.49 14.49
N TYR A 587 15.10 -34.58 15.44
CA TYR A 587 15.66 -35.83 15.92
C TYR A 587 14.59 -36.76 16.53
N ILE A 588 13.74 -36.23 17.43
CA ILE A 588 12.62 -36.99 18.03
C ILE A 588 11.65 -37.48 16.96
N LYS A 589 11.32 -36.63 15.97
CA LYS A 589 10.42 -37.01 14.87
C LYS A 589 11.03 -38.01 13.90
N LEU A 590 12.33 -37.93 13.65
CA LEU A 590 13.07 -38.93 12.90
C LEU A 590 13.00 -40.28 13.62
N LEU A 591 13.28 -40.30 14.93
CA LEU A 591 13.24 -41.53 15.74
C LEU A 591 11.84 -42.18 15.72
N GLN A 592 10.78 -41.37 15.91
CA GLN A 592 9.40 -41.84 15.83
C GLN A 592 9.03 -42.40 14.44
N LEU A 593 9.55 -41.79 13.36
CA LEU A 593 9.38 -42.33 12.01
C LEU A 593 10.12 -43.66 11.83
N THR A 594 11.35 -43.79 12.36
CA THR A 594 12.09 -45.05 12.27
C THR A 594 11.41 -46.19 13.04
N GLU A 595 10.86 -45.92 14.24
CA GLU A 595 10.07 -46.91 15.00
C GLU A 595 8.76 -47.27 14.28
N GLN A 596 8.07 -46.30 13.68
CA GLN A 596 6.85 -46.57 12.91
C GLN A 596 7.10 -47.41 11.67
N VAL A 597 8.17 -47.13 10.91
CA VAL A 597 8.55 -47.92 9.72
C VAL A 597 8.96 -49.34 10.12
N TYR A 598 9.78 -49.49 11.17
CA TYR A 598 10.19 -50.79 11.70
C TYR A 598 8.99 -51.66 12.13
N ASN A 599 8.03 -51.07 12.85
CA ASN A 599 6.83 -51.77 13.31
C ASN A 599 5.82 -52.09 12.18
N LEU A 600 5.86 -51.37 11.06
CA LEU A 600 4.99 -51.62 9.90
C LEU A 600 5.50 -52.74 8.99
N SER A 601 6.82 -52.88 8.82
CA SER A 601 7.42 -54.04 8.15
C SER A 601 8.94 -54.15 8.44
N PRO A 602 9.39 -55.18 9.17
CA PRO A 602 10.82 -55.39 9.45
C PRO A 602 11.68 -55.61 8.19
N GLN A 603 11.11 -56.20 7.13
CA GLN A 603 11.82 -56.44 5.86
C GLN A 603 12.05 -55.15 5.07
N LEU A 604 11.11 -54.20 5.11
CA LEU A 604 11.33 -52.89 4.48
C LEU A 604 12.37 -52.07 5.26
N TRP A 605 12.53 -52.29 6.57
CA TRP A 605 13.51 -51.56 7.36
C TRP A 605 14.95 -51.98 7.06
N SER A 606 15.25 -53.27 6.83
CA SER A 606 16.61 -53.70 6.42
C SER A 606 17.03 -52.99 5.14
N ASP A 607 16.20 -53.07 4.10
CA ASP A 607 16.48 -52.52 2.78
C ASP A 607 16.67 -50.99 2.87
N ILE A 608 15.76 -50.29 3.55
CA ILE A 608 15.86 -48.84 3.76
C ILE A 608 17.12 -48.47 4.56
N SER A 609 17.49 -49.25 5.58
CA SER A 609 18.69 -48.99 6.38
C SER A 609 19.98 -49.16 5.57
N ASP A 610 20.06 -50.18 4.71
CA ASP A 610 21.20 -50.40 3.81
C ASP A 610 21.28 -49.30 2.76
N TYR A 611 20.16 -48.88 2.15
CA TYR A 611 20.15 -47.74 1.22
C TYR A 611 20.53 -46.41 1.88
N ILE A 612 20.17 -46.18 3.14
CA ILE A 612 20.56 -44.99 3.89
C ILE A 612 22.07 -45.01 4.20
N LEU A 613 22.61 -46.14 4.64
CA LEU A 613 24.05 -46.31 4.92
C LEU A 613 24.88 -46.17 3.63
N LEU A 614 24.45 -46.80 2.53
CA LEU A 614 25.10 -46.68 1.23
C LEU A 614 25.08 -45.24 0.71
N SER A 615 23.94 -44.54 0.88
CA SER A 615 23.81 -43.12 0.53
C SER A 615 24.68 -42.23 1.40
N TRP A 616 24.81 -42.52 2.70
CA TRP A 616 25.65 -41.78 3.63
C TRP A 616 27.13 -41.93 3.32
N ASP A 617 27.61 -43.15 3.11
CA ASP A 617 29.01 -43.43 2.74
C ASP A 617 29.36 -42.79 1.39
N PHE A 618 28.46 -42.88 0.39
CA PHE A 618 28.62 -42.16 -0.87
C PHE A 618 28.75 -40.65 -0.65
N LEU A 619 27.84 -40.04 0.13
CA LEU A 619 27.83 -38.59 0.37
C LEU A 619 29.07 -38.12 1.14
N ARG A 620 29.50 -38.87 2.17
CA ARG A 620 30.71 -38.63 2.95
C ARG A 620 31.95 -38.61 2.05
N ASP A 621 32.11 -39.63 1.23
CA ASP A 621 33.31 -39.80 0.42
C ASP A 621 33.36 -38.74 -0.70
N LYS A 622 32.21 -38.33 -1.27
CA LYS A 622 32.15 -37.22 -2.24
C LYS A 622 32.41 -35.87 -1.61
N THR A 623 31.83 -35.59 -0.43
CA THR A 623 32.05 -34.30 0.26
C THR A 623 33.49 -34.14 0.73
N TYR A 624 34.13 -35.20 1.23
CA TYR A 624 35.56 -35.21 1.56
C TYR A 624 36.44 -34.93 0.32
N LEU A 625 36.16 -35.59 -0.80
CA LEU A 625 36.94 -35.41 -2.04
C LEU A 625 36.78 -34.00 -2.65
N ILE A 626 35.58 -33.42 -2.58
CA ILE A 626 35.32 -32.04 -2.99
C ILE A 626 36.08 -31.06 -2.07
N TRP A 627 36.02 -31.26 -0.76
CA TRP A 627 36.67 -30.38 0.22
C TRP A 627 38.19 -30.37 0.07
N THR A 628 38.81 -31.55 0.00
CA THR A 628 40.26 -31.67 -0.22
C THR A 628 40.71 -31.05 -1.54
N SER A 629 39.97 -31.27 -2.63
CA SER A 629 40.24 -30.67 -3.95
C SER A 629 40.12 -29.13 -3.92
N ALA A 630 39.11 -28.58 -3.24
CA ALA A 630 38.91 -27.14 -3.12
C ALA A 630 40.03 -26.46 -2.30
N VAL A 631 40.42 -27.05 -1.16
CA VAL A 631 41.53 -26.56 -0.34
C VAL A 631 42.86 -26.61 -1.11
N GLN A 632 43.10 -27.66 -1.88
CA GLN A 632 44.32 -27.81 -2.68
C GLN A 632 44.37 -26.83 -3.87
N LEU A 633 43.23 -26.58 -4.55
CA LEU A 633 43.10 -25.53 -5.56
C LEU A 633 43.36 -24.14 -4.97
N PHE A 634 42.81 -23.84 -3.78
CA PHE A 634 43.04 -22.57 -3.09
C PHE A 634 44.53 -22.37 -2.77
N PHE A 635 45.18 -23.34 -2.12
CA PHE A 635 46.62 -23.26 -1.79
C PHE A 635 47.52 -23.13 -3.03
N THR A 636 47.18 -23.83 -4.11
CA THR A 636 47.93 -23.75 -5.38
C THR A 636 47.76 -22.37 -6.03
N SER A 637 46.54 -21.81 -5.97
CA SER A 637 46.24 -20.47 -6.47
C SER A 637 46.96 -19.37 -5.67
N CYS A 638 46.99 -19.48 -4.34
CA CYS A 638 47.74 -18.55 -3.50
C CYS A 638 49.25 -18.60 -3.80
N LYS A 639 49.85 -19.79 -3.89
CA LYS A 639 51.28 -19.94 -4.25
C LYS A 639 51.60 -19.43 -5.67
N TRP A 640 50.66 -19.57 -6.61
CA TRP A 640 50.81 -19.03 -7.96
C TRP A 640 50.79 -17.50 -7.97
N ILE A 641 49.86 -16.87 -7.24
CA ILE A 641 49.81 -15.41 -7.08
C ILE A 641 51.10 -14.89 -6.40
N GLU A 642 51.58 -15.59 -5.37
CA GLU A 642 52.78 -15.24 -4.62
C GLU A 642 54.08 -15.32 -5.46
N LYS A 643 54.23 -16.34 -6.32
CA LYS A 643 55.43 -16.49 -7.17
C LYS A 643 55.34 -15.77 -8.51
N GLU A 644 54.26 -15.95 -9.26
CA GLU A 644 54.19 -15.51 -10.66
C GLU A 644 53.75 -14.05 -10.79
N VAL A 645 52.78 -13.61 -9.98
CA VAL A 645 52.22 -12.25 -10.07
C VAL A 645 53.04 -11.22 -9.27
N LEU A 646 53.64 -11.63 -8.14
CA LEU A 646 54.41 -10.72 -7.28
C LEU A 646 55.94 -10.74 -7.49
N LEU A 647 56.52 -11.83 -8.02
CA LEU A 647 57.97 -11.96 -8.23
C LEU A 647 58.41 -12.10 -9.70
N GLY A 648 57.48 -12.33 -10.64
CA GLY A 648 57.64 -12.01 -12.06
C GLY A 648 58.80 -12.69 -12.80
N GLN A 649 58.75 -14.01 -12.98
CA GLN A 649 59.61 -14.73 -13.94
C GLN A 649 58.80 -15.65 -14.86
N TYR A 650 58.05 -15.04 -15.78
CA TYR A 650 57.27 -15.76 -16.79
C TYR A 650 58.17 -16.58 -17.73
N THR A 651 58.30 -17.88 -17.47
CA THR A 651 58.83 -18.87 -18.43
C THR A 651 57.70 -19.74 -18.97
N PRO A 652 57.64 -19.99 -20.30
CA PRO A 652 56.50 -20.67 -20.92
C PRO A 652 56.30 -22.12 -20.43
N ASP A 653 57.36 -22.79 -19.99
CA ASP A 653 57.28 -24.16 -19.46
C ASP A 653 56.50 -24.24 -18.14
N VAL A 654 56.67 -23.27 -17.23
CA VAL A 654 55.93 -23.20 -15.95
C VAL A 654 54.44 -22.99 -16.21
N LEU A 655 54.12 -22.12 -17.18
CA LEU A 655 52.74 -21.81 -17.59
C LEU A 655 52.08 -23.03 -18.27
N GLN A 656 52.81 -23.77 -19.12
CA GLN A 656 52.35 -25.06 -19.65
C GLN A 656 52.16 -26.11 -18.55
N GLN A 657 53.07 -26.21 -17.58
CA GLN A 657 52.98 -27.19 -16.51
C GLN A 657 51.77 -26.92 -15.60
N PHE A 658 51.49 -25.66 -15.27
CA PHE A 658 50.29 -25.25 -14.55
C PHE A 658 49.01 -25.55 -15.34
N PHE A 659 48.96 -25.21 -16.63
CA PHE A 659 47.80 -25.54 -17.47
C PHE A 659 47.58 -27.05 -17.59
N ARG A 660 48.64 -27.86 -17.82
CA ARG A 660 48.53 -29.33 -17.86
C ARG A 660 48.05 -29.90 -16.53
N SER A 661 48.56 -29.42 -15.40
CA SER A 661 48.13 -29.88 -14.08
C SER A 661 46.65 -29.53 -13.82
N THR A 662 46.24 -28.30 -14.16
CA THR A 662 44.85 -27.82 -14.01
C THR A 662 43.89 -28.59 -14.93
N ILE A 663 44.27 -28.78 -16.20
CA ILE A 663 43.50 -29.59 -17.16
C ILE A 663 43.38 -31.04 -16.69
N SER A 664 44.43 -31.63 -16.12
CA SER A 664 44.35 -32.99 -15.57
C SER A 664 43.40 -33.10 -14.37
N LEU A 665 43.34 -32.04 -13.53
CA LEU A 665 42.43 -31.98 -12.38
C LEU A 665 40.97 -31.82 -12.86
N VAL A 666 40.74 -30.94 -13.84
CA VAL A 666 39.43 -30.74 -14.48
C VAL A 666 39.00 -32.00 -15.24
N GLN A 667 39.90 -32.71 -15.93
CA GLN A 667 39.59 -33.98 -16.60
C GLN A 667 39.24 -35.08 -15.60
N LYS A 668 39.93 -35.19 -14.46
CA LYS A 668 39.52 -36.10 -13.37
C LYS A 668 38.14 -35.75 -12.82
N PHE A 669 37.82 -34.45 -12.70
CA PHE A 669 36.50 -34.00 -12.27
C PHE A 669 35.40 -34.28 -13.33
N ASN A 670 35.69 -34.07 -14.61
CA ASN A 670 34.73 -34.25 -15.70
C ASN A 670 34.49 -35.74 -16.03
N SER A 671 35.55 -36.56 -16.01
CA SER A 671 35.45 -38.02 -16.07
C SER A 671 34.59 -38.59 -14.94
N PHE A 672 34.59 -37.93 -13.78
CA PHE A 672 33.78 -38.31 -12.63
C PHE A 672 32.30 -37.87 -12.76
N CYS A 673 32.02 -36.75 -13.42
CA CYS A 673 30.64 -36.36 -13.76
C CYS A 673 30.00 -37.27 -14.84
N CYS A 674 30.77 -37.77 -15.81
CA CYS A 674 30.23 -38.66 -16.85
C CYS A 674 29.82 -40.04 -16.32
N THR A 675 30.29 -40.48 -15.15
CA THR A 675 29.86 -41.75 -14.52
C THR A 675 28.52 -41.67 -13.76
N VAL A 676 27.79 -40.55 -13.91
CA VAL A 676 26.48 -40.30 -13.25
C VAL A 676 25.33 -40.24 -14.29
N VAL A 677 25.57 -40.68 -15.53
CA VAL A 677 24.56 -40.74 -16.61
C VAL A 677 24.54 -42.12 -17.30
N LEU A 678 24.86 -43.17 -16.55
CA LEU A 678 24.57 -44.58 -16.86
C LEU A 678 24.05 -45.25 -15.58
#